data_AF-A0A6S7AL75-F1
#
_entry.id   AF-A0A6S7AL75-F1
#
_cell.length_a   1.000
_cell.length_b   1.000
_cell.length_c   1.000
_cell.angle_alpha   90.00
_cell.angle_beta   90.00
_cell.angle_gamma   90.00
#
_symmetry.space_group_name_H-M   'P 1'
#
loop_
_entity.id
_entity.type
_entity.pdbx_description
1 polymer ?
#
loop_
_entity_poly.entity_id
_entity_poly.type
_entity_poly.pdbx_seq_one_letter_code
_entity_poly.pdbx_strand_id
1 'polypeptide(L)'
;MAGSGNDRVPTPSFNPWTAAYEYAVDAWQRGVLYADVLRQRGNQYHEHMAKRAPNVLSMEFELVLDGRELPRPVNYGLLRIKPPADVETDPIKRPFLVVDPRAGHGPGIGGFKPESEIGVAVRAGHPCYFATFLPQPMPEQTVEDVMMAEAHFLEKIIALHPDAEGKPVVVANCQAGWQIMMTAAIRPELFGPIIVAGAPLSYWAGWRGMNPMRYSGGLLGGSWLTAMTSDLGNGKFDGAWLVQNFENLNPANTLWSKQYNLYSKVDTEADRYLSFEKWWGGHVFLNGPEIQYIVDNLFVGNRLSTAGLVTSDGIRIDLRNIQSPIVVFCSKGDNITPPPQALGWIPDLYQNEAEVLAHGQTIVYAVHESIGHLGIFVSGSVARKEHQEFTSNIDMIDVLPPGIYEAEIVDKTPDTPNADLAFGNYVLSFEQRKLDDVRAIVDRKEEDDRRFAAVARISDINLGMYRSFMQPWLRAMVTPQSAEWSQRLHPLRLPYELISDRNPMIAPIAKVAEQVRENRQEVSSANPFLMAQEMFSNWVETSLNIWQEMRDSADERTFMSVYGSPLVQDLAGLGAKSGPPRKHPGVSPEHRRFMEERASELRSLVQEGGLRVAAIRMLLYVSGAEGGLDERSFALIRKMRAESDNAMTLQEFKDVTRDQALILTLDSDAAIQAMPRLLENSPAAAIRGTLRNMKHVLEAAEPLSPAARESLAEMERIFETAERRALKREQGNVTKLPEPSAPIMTLVEAAASVPAKKAVPHPEAAKSAAAELEAKAPAKRAAKVATKTAAKTDTKTDTKTAPKTAAKTATRTATKAADKTAAKPATTAATKAATKAATSSATKTAAPAKRAAKPAARQPAKVKSA
;
A
#
# COMPACT_ATOMS: atom_id res chain seq x y z
N MET A 1 37.66 -52.78 48.92
CA MET A 1 36.82 -52.26 50.03
C MET A 1 36.13 -51.01 49.48
N ALA A 2 35.02 -51.18 48.76
CA ALA A 2 33.64 -51.15 49.27
C ALA A 2 33.23 -49.74 49.73
N GLY A 3 32.35 -49.12 48.94
CA GLY A 3 31.76 -47.81 49.20
C GLY A 3 30.86 -47.38 48.03
N SER A 4 29.78 -48.14 47.80
CA SER A 4 28.72 -47.82 46.84
C SER A 4 27.85 -46.69 47.38
N GLY A 5 28.05 -45.47 46.91
CA GLY A 5 27.13 -44.34 47.13
C GLY A 5 26.13 -44.27 45.98
N ASN A 6 24.96 -44.87 46.19
CA ASN A 6 23.83 -44.84 45.26
C ASN A 6 23.02 -43.56 45.57
N ASP A 7 23.50 -42.39 45.13
CA ASP A 7 22.76 -41.13 45.24
C ASP A 7 21.63 -41.10 44.20
N ARG A 8 20.55 -41.84 44.52
CA ARG A 8 19.25 -41.58 43.92
C ARG A 8 18.78 -40.25 44.47
N VAL A 9 18.87 -39.20 43.65
CA VAL A 9 18.11 -37.96 43.85
C VAL A 9 16.65 -38.38 44.09
N PRO A 10 16.04 -38.01 45.23
CA PRO A 10 14.65 -38.32 45.47
C PRO A 10 13.83 -37.60 44.41
N THR A 11 13.19 -38.38 43.53
CA THR A 11 12.18 -37.88 42.61
C THR A 11 11.11 -37.22 43.50
N PRO A 12 10.77 -35.94 43.29
CA PRO A 12 9.72 -35.30 44.08
C PRO A 12 8.49 -36.18 44.04
N SER A 13 7.95 -36.54 45.20
CA SER A 13 6.70 -37.26 45.29
C SER A 13 5.62 -36.40 44.65
N PHE A 14 5.27 -36.72 43.41
CA PHE A 14 4.14 -36.12 42.72
C PHE A 14 2.86 -36.43 43.50
N ASN A 15 2.37 -35.47 44.26
CA ASN A 15 1.04 -35.58 44.88
C ASN A 15 0.02 -35.00 43.90
N PRO A 16 -0.78 -35.84 43.20
CA PRO A 16 -1.75 -35.36 42.21
C PRO A 16 -2.79 -34.41 42.81
N TRP A 17 -3.11 -34.53 44.10
CA TRP A 17 -4.06 -33.65 44.78
C TRP A 17 -3.50 -32.25 45.00
N THR A 18 -2.23 -32.15 45.39
CA THR A 18 -1.55 -30.85 45.54
C THR A 18 -1.43 -30.17 44.18
N ALA A 19 -0.98 -30.91 43.15
CA ALA A 19 -0.89 -30.38 41.79
C ALA A 19 -2.27 -29.93 41.25
N ALA A 20 -3.35 -30.69 41.52
CA ALA A 20 -4.70 -30.32 41.13
C ALA A 20 -5.18 -29.05 41.84
N TYR A 21 -4.90 -28.93 43.14
CA TYR A 21 -5.27 -27.75 43.92
C TYR A 21 -4.52 -26.50 43.46
N GLU A 22 -3.20 -26.57 43.29
CA GLU A 22 -2.38 -25.47 42.77
C GLU A 22 -2.88 -25.00 41.39
N TYR A 23 -3.19 -25.95 40.50
CA TYR A 23 -3.78 -25.64 39.20
C TYR A 23 -5.17 -25.00 39.31
N ALA A 24 -6.04 -25.51 40.20
CA ALA A 24 -7.39 -24.98 40.36
C ALA A 24 -7.38 -23.54 40.90
N VAL A 25 -6.48 -23.23 41.84
CA VAL A 25 -6.26 -21.87 42.35
C VAL A 25 -5.79 -20.95 41.21
N ASP A 26 -4.75 -21.35 40.48
CA ASP A 26 -4.23 -20.59 39.35
C ASP A 26 -5.28 -20.37 38.24
N ALA A 27 -6.02 -21.40 37.85
CA ALA A 27 -7.05 -21.33 36.82
C ALA A 27 -8.21 -20.41 37.23
N TRP A 28 -8.64 -20.47 38.50
CA TRP A 28 -9.65 -19.55 39.03
C TRP A 28 -9.14 -18.09 39.00
N GLN A 29 -7.90 -17.86 39.44
CA GLN A 29 -7.29 -16.53 39.42
C GLN A 29 -7.17 -15.98 38.00
N ARG A 30 -6.66 -16.78 37.04
CA ARG A 30 -6.62 -16.40 35.62
C ARG A 30 -8.01 -16.12 35.06
N GLY A 31 -9.02 -16.88 35.46
CA GLY A 31 -10.42 -16.66 35.06
C GLY A 31 -10.95 -15.31 35.53
N VAL A 32 -10.69 -14.92 36.78
CA VAL A 32 -11.06 -13.61 37.33
C VAL A 32 -10.34 -12.48 36.58
N LEU A 33 -9.02 -12.61 36.39
CA LEU A 33 -8.23 -11.59 35.69
C LEU A 33 -8.66 -11.45 34.22
N TYR A 34 -8.94 -12.57 33.55
CA TYR A 34 -9.45 -12.57 32.18
C TYR A 34 -10.79 -11.85 32.09
N ALA A 35 -11.73 -12.15 33.00
CA ALA A 35 -13.02 -11.47 33.06
C ALA A 35 -12.85 -9.96 33.32
N ASP A 36 -11.89 -9.56 34.16
CA ASP A 36 -11.56 -8.16 34.38
C ASP A 36 -10.99 -7.48 33.14
N VAL A 37 -10.11 -8.14 32.37
CA VAL A 37 -9.61 -7.60 31.09
C VAL A 37 -10.76 -7.43 30.09
N LEU A 38 -11.69 -8.39 29.99
CA LEU A 38 -12.87 -8.24 29.12
C LEU A 38 -13.79 -7.10 29.57
N ARG A 39 -13.93 -6.89 30.88
CA ARG A 39 -14.68 -5.76 31.46
C ARG A 39 -14.02 -4.42 31.11
N GLN A 40 -12.70 -4.32 31.29
CA GLN A 40 -11.92 -3.14 30.92
C GLN A 40 -12.05 -2.83 29.43
N ARG A 41 -12.06 -3.86 28.58
CA ARG A 41 -12.33 -3.72 27.13
C ARG A 41 -13.70 -3.09 26.87
N GLY A 42 -14.77 -3.56 27.53
CA GLY A 42 -16.11 -2.98 27.37
C GLY A 42 -16.18 -1.52 27.81
N ASN A 43 -15.57 -1.19 28.95
CA ASN A 43 -15.45 0.19 29.42
C ASN A 43 -14.71 1.09 28.42
N GLN A 44 -13.54 0.63 27.98
CA GLN A 44 -12.73 1.32 26.99
C GLN A 44 -13.48 1.53 25.68
N TYR A 45 -14.26 0.54 25.23
CA TYR A 45 -15.14 0.66 24.07
C TYR A 45 -16.16 1.80 24.24
N HIS A 46 -16.85 1.87 25.38
CA HIS A 46 -17.80 2.96 25.64
C HIS A 46 -17.14 4.33 25.67
N GLU A 47 -15.99 4.46 26.34
CA GLU A 47 -15.22 5.70 26.37
C GLU A 47 -14.74 6.10 24.97
N HIS A 48 -14.29 5.12 24.18
CA HIS A 48 -13.81 5.36 22.83
C HIS A 48 -14.94 5.82 21.91
N MET A 49 -16.09 5.14 21.92
CA MET A 49 -17.24 5.47 21.08
C MET A 49 -17.96 6.77 21.50
N ALA A 50 -17.80 7.21 22.76
CA ALA A 50 -18.31 8.49 23.21
C ALA A 50 -17.53 9.71 22.66
N LYS A 51 -16.35 9.49 22.07
CA LYS A 51 -15.55 10.56 21.45
C LYS A 51 -16.26 11.11 20.20
N ARG A 52 -16.09 12.41 19.95
CA ARG A 52 -16.61 13.06 18.73
C ARG A 52 -15.99 12.51 17.44
N ALA A 53 -14.71 12.17 17.47
CA ALA A 53 -13.94 11.64 16.35
C ALA A 53 -13.04 10.49 16.85
N PRO A 54 -13.60 9.30 17.10
CA PRO A 54 -12.83 8.16 17.59
C PRO A 54 -11.79 7.72 16.54
N ASN A 55 -10.53 7.71 16.96
CA ASN A 55 -9.42 7.19 16.18
C ASN A 55 -8.37 6.59 17.15
N VAL A 56 -7.45 5.79 16.60
CA VAL A 56 -6.37 5.15 17.35
C VAL A 56 -4.98 5.66 16.96
N LEU A 57 -4.89 6.84 16.34
CA LEU A 57 -3.60 7.47 16.06
C LEU A 57 -2.85 7.74 17.39
N SER A 58 -1.58 7.33 17.43
CA SER A 58 -0.71 7.53 18.59
C SER A 58 -0.04 8.91 18.61
N MET A 59 0.05 9.58 17.47
CA MET A 59 0.76 10.86 17.30
C MET A 59 -0.19 12.05 17.45
N GLU A 60 0.36 13.20 17.86
CA GLU A 60 -0.39 14.45 17.85
C GLU A 60 -0.63 14.94 16.43
N PHE A 61 -1.77 15.59 16.21
CA PHE A 61 -2.16 16.07 14.89
C PHE A 61 -3.02 17.33 14.98
N GLU A 62 -3.15 18.02 13.84
CA GLU A 62 -4.08 19.13 13.64
C GLU A 62 -5.01 18.86 12.45
N LEU A 63 -6.27 19.26 12.55
CA LEU A 63 -7.22 19.20 11.43
C LEU A 63 -6.93 20.34 10.45
N VAL A 64 -6.62 20.00 9.21
CA VAL A 64 -6.30 20.96 8.14
C VAL A 64 -7.50 21.22 7.23
N LEU A 65 -8.29 20.18 6.95
CA LEU A 65 -9.46 20.27 6.09
C LEU A 65 -10.55 19.32 6.58
N ASP A 66 -11.77 19.85 6.74
CA ASP A 66 -12.96 19.08 7.09
C ASP A 66 -13.76 18.73 5.84
N GLY A 67 -13.86 17.45 5.51
CA GLY A 67 -14.56 16.98 4.31
C GLY A 67 -16.07 17.28 4.33
N ARG A 68 -16.64 17.61 5.48
CA ARG A 68 -18.06 17.98 5.61
C ARG A 68 -18.34 19.39 5.10
N GLU A 69 -17.30 20.21 4.98
CA GLU A 69 -17.39 21.59 4.51
C GLU A 69 -17.11 21.69 3.00
N LEU A 70 -16.78 20.57 2.34
CA LEU A 70 -16.59 20.51 0.89
C LEU A 70 -17.91 20.63 0.13
N PRO A 71 -17.89 21.04 -1.16
CA PRO A 71 -19.09 21.14 -1.99
C PRO A 71 -19.88 19.83 -2.07
N ARG A 72 -19.19 18.69 -2.03
CA ARG A 72 -19.76 17.35 -1.89
C ARG A 72 -19.35 16.81 -0.51
N PRO A 73 -20.19 16.97 0.53
CA PRO A 73 -19.80 16.67 1.90
C PRO A 73 -19.52 15.19 2.12
N VAL A 74 -18.38 14.89 2.76
CA VAL A 74 -18.00 13.54 3.17
C VAL A 74 -17.61 13.51 4.65
N ASN A 75 -17.64 12.33 5.26
CA ASN A 75 -17.24 12.12 6.66
C ASN A 75 -15.73 12.04 6.86
N TYR A 76 -14.93 12.40 5.85
CA TYR A 76 -13.47 12.37 5.89
C TYR A 76 -12.90 13.70 6.38
N GLY A 77 -11.64 13.68 6.82
CA GLY A 77 -10.88 14.88 7.14
C GLY A 77 -9.39 14.70 6.87
N LEU A 78 -8.71 15.79 6.55
CA LEU A 78 -7.26 15.82 6.37
C LEU A 78 -6.61 16.26 7.69
N LEU A 79 -5.81 15.39 8.27
CA LEU A 79 -4.99 15.69 9.45
C LEU A 79 -3.54 15.93 9.02
N ARG A 80 -2.88 16.91 9.64
CA ARG A 80 -1.42 17.06 9.59
C ARG A 80 -0.83 16.51 10.87
N ILE A 81 0.15 15.62 10.73
CA ILE A 81 0.85 15.02 11.86
C ILE A 81 1.88 16.02 12.39
N LYS A 82 1.91 16.20 13.71
CA LYS A 82 2.95 16.98 14.37
C LYS A 82 4.15 16.08 14.64
N PRO A 83 5.35 16.42 14.15
CA PRO A 83 6.52 15.63 14.44
C PRO A 83 6.82 15.63 15.94
N PRO A 84 7.37 14.53 16.49
CA PRO A 84 7.94 14.50 17.84
C PRO A 84 8.97 15.61 18.04
N ALA A 85 9.16 16.06 19.29
CA ALA A 85 10.02 17.22 19.59
C ALA A 85 11.51 17.03 19.20
N ASP A 86 11.95 15.79 19.02
CA ASP A 86 13.31 15.40 18.63
C ASP A 86 13.49 15.20 17.11
N VAL A 87 12.42 15.35 16.32
CA VAL A 87 12.44 15.14 14.87
C VAL A 87 12.04 16.43 14.15
N GLU A 88 12.93 16.92 13.28
CA GLU A 88 12.63 18.06 12.41
C GLU A 88 12.21 17.55 11.02
N THR A 89 11.08 18.06 10.52
CA THR A 89 10.61 17.78 9.16
C THR A 89 11.13 18.85 8.21
N ASP A 90 11.66 18.41 7.07
CA ASP A 90 12.16 19.27 6.00
C ASP A 90 11.01 19.65 5.05
N PRO A 91 10.66 20.95 4.90
CA PRO A 91 9.58 21.39 4.01
C PRO A 91 9.90 21.20 2.52
N ILE A 92 11.16 20.99 2.14
CA ILE A 92 11.59 20.71 0.76
C ILE A 92 11.32 19.24 0.41
N LYS A 93 11.34 18.34 1.41
CA LYS A 93 11.00 16.94 1.19
C LYS A 93 9.54 16.78 0.83
N ARG A 94 9.27 15.78 -0.02
CA ARG A 94 7.91 15.47 -0.47
C ARG A 94 7.01 15.14 0.72
N PRO A 95 5.79 15.70 0.76
CA PRO A 95 4.82 15.36 1.78
C PRO A 95 4.28 13.93 1.57
N PHE A 96 3.95 13.25 2.65
CA PHE A 96 3.31 11.94 2.66
C PHE A 96 1.84 12.07 3.07
N LEU A 97 0.96 11.34 2.39
CA LEU A 97 -0.44 11.14 2.79
C LEU A 97 -0.67 9.65 3.05
N VAL A 98 -1.01 9.30 4.29
CA VAL A 98 -1.41 7.93 4.67
C VAL A 98 -2.94 7.85 4.72
N VAL A 99 -3.50 6.81 4.12
CA VAL A 99 -4.95 6.59 4.00
C VAL A 99 -5.29 5.19 4.49
N ASP A 100 -6.05 5.14 5.59
CA ASP A 100 -6.50 3.89 6.19
C ASP A 100 -7.80 3.34 5.57
N PRO A 101 -8.02 2.02 5.64
CA PRO A 101 -9.21 1.40 5.09
C PRO A 101 -10.46 1.73 5.92
N ARG A 102 -11.55 2.12 5.26
CA ARG A 102 -12.92 2.10 5.80
C ARG A 102 -13.57 0.72 5.62
N ALA A 103 -12.84 -0.33 5.98
CA ALA A 103 -13.25 -1.74 5.83
C ALA A 103 -14.03 -2.28 7.05
N GLY A 104 -14.85 -1.44 7.69
CA GLY A 104 -15.66 -1.80 8.86
C GLY A 104 -15.10 -1.34 10.20
N HIS A 105 -13.79 -1.10 10.31
CA HIS A 105 -13.13 -0.52 11.48
C HIS A 105 -12.93 1.00 11.36
N GLY A 106 -12.69 1.65 12.50
CA GLY A 106 -12.36 3.07 12.59
C GLY A 106 -10.93 3.37 12.14
N PRO A 107 -10.60 4.66 11.94
CA PRO A 107 -9.31 5.08 11.39
C PRO A 107 -8.18 5.10 12.44
N GLY A 108 -6.95 5.19 11.94
CA GLY A 108 -5.75 5.49 12.71
C GLY A 108 -4.82 4.30 12.90
N ILE A 109 -5.08 3.18 12.22
CA ILE A 109 -4.26 1.99 12.30
C ILE A 109 -2.88 2.19 11.66
N GLY A 110 -2.79 2.96 10.56
CA GLY A 110 -1.52 3.36 9.91
C GLY A 110 -0.67 4.32 10.75
N GLY A 111 -1.17 4.77 11.91
CA GLY A 111 -0.47 5.59 12.91
C GLY A 111 -0.50 5.00 14.32
N PHE A 112 -0.84 3.71 14.45
CA PHE A 112 -1.13 3.09 15.75
C PHE A 112 0.10 2.94 16.65
N LYS A 113 1.29 2.85 16.06
CA LYS A 113 2.58 2.74 16.76
C LYS A 113 3.59 3.76 16.24
N PRO A 114 4.62 4.14 17.01
CA PRO A 114 5.71 4.98 16.53
C PRO A 114 6.45 4.40 15.32
N GLU A 115 6.43 3.07 15.14
CA GLU A 115 7.04 2.37 14.00
C GLU A 115 6.08 2.14 12.82
N SER A 116 4.89 2.72 12.85
CA SER A 116 3.95 2.69 11.73
C SER A 116 4.44 3.51 10.52
N GLU A 117 3.74 3.42 9.40
CA GLU A 117 4.05 4.13 8.15
C GLU A 117 4.20 5.65 8.36
N ILE A 118 3.29 6.25 9.13
CA ILE A 118 3.39 7.66 9.52
C ILE A 118 4.70 7.93 10.27
N GLY A 119 5.04 7.07 11.24
CA GLY A 119 6.25 7.25 12.04
C GLY A 119 7.55 6.97 11.29
N VAL A 120 7.52 6.12 10.26
CA VAL A 120 8.65 5.94 9.34
C VAL A 120 8.85 7.20 8.49
N ALA A 121 7.78 7.74 7.88
CA ALA A 121 7.85 8.96 7.07
C ALA A 121 8.32 10.18 7.88
N VAL A 122 7.75 10.39 9.07
CA VAL A 122 8.14 11.51 9.95
C VAL A 122 9.61 11.40 10.38
N ARG A 123 10.08 10.20 10.78
CA ARG A 123 11.50 10.01 11.15
C ARG A 123 12.46 10.17 9.99
N ALA A 124 12.00 9.90 8.76
CA ALA A 124 12.74 10.21 7.54
C ALA A 124 12.75 11.71 7.20
N GLY A 125 12.06 12.56 7.98
CA GLY A 125 12.04 14.01 7.84
C GLY A 125 10.97 14.53 6.87
N HIS A 126 10.02 13.70 6.43
CA HIS A 126 8.96 14.12 5.51
C HIS A 126 7.79 14.79 6.27
N PRO A 127 7.19 15.87 5.75
CA PRO A 127 5.90 16.34 6.22
C PRO A 127 4.85 15.24 6.03
N CYS A 128 4.09 14.90 7.08
CA CYS A 128 3.15 13.77 7.01
C CYS A 128 1.71 14.21 7.31
N TYR A 129 0.79 13.64 6.54
CA TYR A 129 -0.64 13.85 6.59
C TYR A 129 -1.38 12.51 6.67
N PHE A 130 -2.58 12.55 7.23
CA PHE A 130 -3.44 11.39 7.36
C PHE A 130 -4.87 11.72 6.95
N ALA A 131 -5.45 10.91 6.05
CA ALA A 131 -6.86 10.99 5.71
C ALA A 131 -7.68 10.17 6.72
N THR A 132 -8.33 10.87 7.66
CA THR A 132 -9.20 10.26 8.67
C THR A 132 -10.66 10.24 8.22
N PHE A 133 -11.51 9.53 8.95
CA PHE A 133 -12.96 9.54 8.75
C PHE A 133 -13.75 9.36 10.06
N LEU A 134 -14.98 9.86 10.11
CA LEU A 134 -15.87 9.70 11.24
C LEU A 134 -16.68 8.39 11.13
N PRO A 135 -17.19 7.81 12.24
CA PRO A 135 -17.95 6.56 12.18
C PRO A 135 -19.21 6.60 11.33
N GLN A 136 -19.85 7.77 11.23
CA GLN A 136 -21.08 7.97 10.48
C GLN A 136 -20.78 8.67 9.15
N PRO A 137 -21.22 8.13 8.00
CA PRO A 137 -21.12 8.81 6.71
C PRO A 137 -22.05 10.02 6.65
N MET A 138 -21.75 10.97 5.75
CA MET A 138 -22.70 12.03 5.41
C MET A 138 -23.90 11.44 4.63
N PRO A 139 -25.14 11.96 4.76
CA PRO A 139 -26.34 11.27 4.26
C PRO A 139 -26.32 10.88 2.78
N GLU A 140 -25.83 11.76 1.90
CA GLU A 140 -25.80 11.55 0.44
C GLU A 140 -24.42 11.13 -0.08
N GLN A 141 -23.48 10.85 0.81
CA GLN A 141 -22.11 10.50 0.46
C GLN A 141 -22.07 9.23 -0.41
N THR A 142 -21.33 9.31 -1.51
CA THR A 142 -21.02 8.19 -2.42
C THR A 142 -19.52 7.92 -2.48
N VAL A 143 -19.12 6.80 -3.11
CA VAL A 143 -17.70 6.49 -3.36
C VAL A 143 -17.03 7.59 -4.18
N GLU A 144 -17.71 8.13 -5.20
CA GLU A 144 -17.18 9.22 -6.03
C GLU A 144 -16.96 10.50 -5.21
N ASP A 145 -17.83 10.81 -4.25
CA ASP A 145 -17.65 11.99 -3.39
C ASP A 145 -16.41 11.86 -2.51
N VAL A 146 -16.13 10.65 -2.01
CA VAL A 146 -14.91 10.41 -1.22
C VAL A 146 -13.67 10.51 -2.10
N MET A 147 -13.70 10.00 -3.34
CA MET A 147 -12.60 10.20 -4.30
C MET A 147 -12.33 11.69 -4.56
N MET A 148 -13.38 12.49 -4.73
CA MET A 148 -13.23 13.94 -4.93
C MET A 148 -12.69 14.64 -3.69
N ALA A 149 -13.06 14.19 -2.49
CA ALA A 149 -12.49 14.70 -1.24
C ALA A 149 -10.99 14.36 -1.11
N GLU A 150 -10.57 13.15 -1.49
CA GLU A 150 -9.16 12.77 -1.52
C GLU A 150 -8.35 13.64 -2.50
N ALA A 151 -8.91 13.95 -3.68
CA ALA A 151 -8.29 14.89 -4.61
C ALA A 151 -8.14 16.28 -3.99
N HIS A 152 -9.17 16.79 -3.30
CA HIS A 152 -9.08 18.07 -2.57
C HIS A 152 -8.06 18.04 -1.43
N PHE A 153 -7.88 16.91 -0.76
CA PHE A 153 -6.84 16.76 0.26
C PHE A 153 -5.44 16.90 -0.36
N LEU A 154 -5.19 16.25 -1.51
CA LEU A 154 -3.92 16.38 -2.22
C LEU A 154 -3.68 17.79 -2.74
N GLU A 155 -4.70 18.45 -3.31
CA GLU A 155 -4.62 19.86 -3.69
C GLU A 155 -4.23 20.74 -2.51
N LYS A 156 -4.83 20.49 -1.34
CA LYS A 156 -4.50 21.22 -0.11
C LYS A 156 -3.08 20.95 0.37
N ILE A 157 -2.61 19.71 0.31
CA ILE A 157 -1.23 19.34 0.66
C ILE A 157 -0.26 20.05 -0.29
N ILE A 158 -0.47 19.97 -1.60
CA ILE A 158 0.38 20.62 -2.61
C ILE A 158 0.44 22.14 -2.37
N ALA A 159 -0.70 22.77 -2.07
CA ALA A 159 -0.75 24.20 -1.77
C ALA A 159 0.00 24.59 -0.48
N LEU A 160 0.15 23.67 0.47
CA LEU A 160 0.91 23.89 1.71
C LEU A 160 2.42 23.66 1.54
N HIS A 161 2.85 23.01 0.45
CA HIS A 161 4.24 22.64 0.17
C HIS A 161 4.66 23.06 -1.25
N PRO A 162 4.67 24.37 -1.57
CA PRO A 162 4.98 24.86 -2.92
C PRO A 162 6.43 24.58 -3.35
N ASP A 163 7.35 24.45 -2.39
CA ASP A 163 8.78 24.26 -2.61
C ASP A 163 9.23 22.78 -2.56
N ALA A 164 8.29 21.84 -2.42
CA ALA A 164 8.63 20.42 -2.33
C ALA A 164 9.22 19.88 -3.64
N GLU A 165 10.20 18.97 -3.54
CA GLU A 165 10.89 18.33 -4.68
C GLU A 165 9.99 17.43 -5.57
N GLY A 166 8.70 17.32 -5.24
CA GLY A 166 7.71 16.67 -6.10
C GLY A 166 6.34 16.55 -5.44
N LYS A 167 5.46 15.84 -6.13
CA LYS A 167 4.08 15.61 -5.69
C LYS A 167 4.03 14.68 -4.46
N PRO A 168 2.94 14.73 -3.66
CA PRO A 168 2.83 13.95 -2.44
C PRO A 168 2.92 12.44 -2.72
N VAL A 169 3.63 11.73 -1.84
CA VAL A 169 3.62 10.26 -1.79
C VAL A 169 2.33 9.83 -1.09
N VAL A 170 1.62 8.84 -1.64
CA VAL A 170 0.38 8.34 -1.04
C VAL A 170 0.53 6.89 -0.64
N VAL A 171 0.32 6.59 0.63
CA VAL A 171 0.30 5.23 1.18
C VAL A 171 -1.15 4.85 1.45
N ALA A 172 -1.65 3.84 0.74
CA ALA A 172 -3.05 3.46 0.74
C ALA A 172 -3.21 1.99 1.19
N ASN A 173 -3.80 1.81 2.36
CA ASN A 173 -3.90 0.52 3.04
C ASN A 173 -5.21 -0.20 2.70
N CYS A 174 -5.11 -1.47 2.29
CA CYS A 174 -6.25 -2.36 2.06
C CYS A 174 -7.33 -1.70 1.17
N GLN A 175 -8.54 -1.46 1.69
CA GLN A 175 -9.66 -0.83 0.98
C GLN A 175 -9.34 0.57 0.44
N ALA A 176 -8.46 1.34 1.10
CA ALA A 176 -8.05 2.65 0.61
C ALA A 176 -7.27 2.55 -0.72
N GLY A 177 -6.60 1.43 -0.98
CA GLY A 177 -5.77 1.25 -2.17
C GLY A 177 -6.55 1.34 -3.47
N TRP A 178 -7.69 0.64 -3.61
CA TRP A 178 -8.50 0.76 -4.82
C TRP A 178 -9.11 2.15 -4.98
N GLN A 179 -9.42 2.82 -3.86
CA GLN A 179 -10.02 4.14 -3.88
C GLN A 179 -9.04 5.20 -4.36
N ILE A 180 -7.83 5.19 -3.81
CA ILE A 180 -6.72 6.04 -4.25
C ILE A 180 -6.32 5.76 -5.69
N MET A 181 -6.32 4.49 -6.11
CA MET A 181 -6.07 4.12 -7.51
C MET A 181 -7.14 4.68 -8.46
N MET A 182 -8.42 4.65 -8.06
CA MET A 182 -9.50 5.30 -8.83
C MET A 182 -9.31 6.82 -8.89
N THR A 183 -8.95 7.46 -7.77
CA THR A 183 -8.69 8.92 -7.69
C THR A 183 -7.50 9.30 -8.57
N ALA A 184 -6.40 8.56 -8.52
CA ALA A 184 -5.20 8.78 -9.32
C ALA A 184 -5.41 8.57 -10.82
N ALA A 185 -6.32 7.67 -11.22
CA ALA A 185 -6.68 7.48 -12.61
C ALA A 185 -7.48 8.65 -13.22
N ILE A 186 -8.17 9.44 -12.38
CA ILE A 186 -8.97 10.60 -12.79
C ILE A 186 -8.21 11.92 -12.62
N ARG A 187 -7.36 12.02 -11.59
CA ARG A 187 -6.55 13.21 -11.27
C ARG A 187 -5.05 12.86 -11.18
N PRO A 188 -4.43 12.32 -12.24
CA PRO A 188 -3.04 11.83 -12.18
C PRO A 188 -2.02 12.90 -11.83
N GLU A 189 -2.32 14.18 -12.10
CA GLU A 189 -1.42 15.32 -11.86
C GLU A 189 -1.22 15.67 -10.38
N LEU A 190 -2.01 15.06 -9.48
CA LEU A 190 -1.94 15.29 -8.03
C LEU A 190 -0.99 14.33 -7.31
N PHE A 191 -0.59 13.22 -7.93
CA PHE A 191 0.07 12.12 -7.24
C PHE A 191 1.57 12.06 -7.53
N GLY A 192 2.38 11.87 -6.48
CA GLY A 192 3.72 11.30 -6.59
C GLY A 192 3.62 9.76 -6.58
N PRO A 193 4.68 9.05 -6.14
CA PRO A 193 4.63 7.60 -5.94
C PRO A 193 3.44 7.16 -5.06
N ILE A 194 2.80 6.06 -5.45
CA ILE A 194 1.64 5.48 -4.76
C ILE A 194 2.04 4.11 -4.21
N ILE A 195 1.93 3.91 -2.90
CA ILE A 195 2.15 2.62 -2.25
C ILE A 195 0.79 2.02 -1.91
N VAL A 196 0.44 0.89 -2.54
CA VAL A 196 -0.76 0.12 -2.23
C VAL A 196 -0.38 -1.13 -1.42
N ALA A 197 -0.73 -1.11 -0.13
CA ALA A 197 -0.34 -2.14 0.83
C ALA A 197 -1.53 -3.05 1.15
N GLY A 198 -1.45 -4.32 0.75
CA GLY A 198 -2.50 -5.31 0.98
C GLY A 198 -3.83 -4.98 0.28
N ALA A 199 -3.82 -4.22 -0.82
CA ALA A 199 -5.01 -3.71 -1.50
C ALA A 199 -5.48 -4.62 -2.64
N PRO A 200 -6.74 -5.12 -2.64
CA PRO A 200 -7.27 -5.93 -3.72
C PRO A 200 -7.68 -5.06 -4.91
N LEU A 201 -7.18 -5.40 -6.10
CA LEU A 201 -7.51 -4.70 -7.34
C LEU A 201 -8.15 -5.64 -8.39
N SER A 202 -7.88 -6.94 -8.34
CA SER A 202 -8.51 -7.97 -9.19
C SER A 202 -9.19 -9.04 -8.33
N TYR A 203 -10.49 -8.86 -8.07
CA TYR A 203 -11.27 -9.62 -7.08
C TYR A 203 -11.60 -11.06 -7.51
N TRP A 204 -11.61 -11.33 -8.81
CA TRP A 204 -11.82 -12.68 -9.33
C TRP A 204 -10.53 -13.53 -9.29
N ALA A 205 -9.35 -12.89 -9.22
CA ALA A 205 -8.07 -13.59 -9.19
C ALA A 205 -7.86 -14.33 -7.85
N GLY A 206 -7.05 -15.40 -7.88
CA GLY A 206 -6.79 -16.24 -6.71
C GLY A 206 -6.38 -17.66 -7.05
N TRP A 207 -5.60 -18.27 -6.16
CA TRP A 207 -5.20 -19.67 -6.26
C TRP A 207 -6.33 -20.58 -5.77
N ARG A 208 -6.54 -21.70 -6.47
CA ARG A 208 -7.48 -22.74 -6.02
C ARG A 208 -6.93 -23.45 -4.78
N GLY A 209 -7.81 -23.87 -3.87
CA GLY A 209 -7.45 -24.59 -2.65
C GLY A 209 -6.78 -23.74 -1.57
N MET A 210 -6.77 -22.40 -1.70
CA MET A 210 -6.12 -21.49 -0.75
C MET A 210 -7.11 -20.54 -0.08
N ASN A 211 -7.51 -19.46 -0.76
CA ASN A 211 -8.28 -18.36 -0.15
C ASN A 211 -9.71 -18.34 -0.69
N PRO A 212 -10.69 -18.93 0.02
CA PRO A 212 -12.05 -19.13 -0.52
C PRO A 212 -12.91 -17.87 -0.50
N MET A 213 -12.48 -16.78 0.16
CA MET A 213 -13.30 -15.57 0.34
C MET A 213 -13.89 -15.04 -0.97
N ARG A 214 -13.12 -15.11 -2.07
CA ARG A 214 -13.57 -14.67 -3.40
C ARG A 214 -14.85 -15.36 -3.89
N TYR A 215 -15.16 -16.56 -3.43
CA TYR A 215 -16.35 -17.31 -3.82
C TYR A 215 -17.62 -16.86 -3.10
N SER A 216 -17.50 -16.12 -2.00
CA SER A 216 -18.61 -15.73 -1.12
C SER A 216 -19.71 -14.98 -1.88
N GLY A 217 -19.35 -14.10 -2.81
CA GLY A 217 -20.31 -13.39 -3.65
C GLY A 217 -21.20 -14.34 -4.45
N GLY A 218 -20.68 -15.47 -4.92
CA GLY A 218 -21.46 -16.50 -5.59
C GLY A 218 -22.27 -17.37 -4.62
N LEU A 219 -21.67 -17.79 -3.50
CA LEU A 219 -22.31 -18.67 -2.53
C LEU A 219 -23.48 -18.00 -1.79
N LEU A 220 -23.42 -16.68 -1.61
CA LEU A 220 -24.48 -15.88 -0.99
C LEU A 220 -25.54 -15.38 -2.00
N GLY A 221 -25.42 -15.77 -3.28
CA GLY A 221 -26.36 -15.38 -4.32
C GLY A 221 -26.23 -13.93 -4.79
N GLY A 222 -25.05 -13.33 -4.64
CA GLY A 222 -24.74 -11.98 -5.12
C GLY A 222 -24.91 -10.89 -4.05
N SER A 223 -25.14 -9.67 -4.51
CA SER A 223 -25.11 -8.45 -3.69
C SER A 223 -26.46 -8.06 -3.08
N TRP A 224 -27.51 -8.87 -3.25
CA TRP A 224 -28.84 -8.57 -2.69
C TRP A 224 -28.83 -8.49 -1.15
N LEU A 225 -27.98 -9.27 -0.48
CA LEU A 225 -27.80 -9.20 0.98
C LEU A 225 -27.22 -7.85 1.42
N THR A 226 -26.37 -7.24 0.61
CA THR A 226 -25.84 -5.89 0.86
C THR A 226 -26.95 -4.85 0.88
N ALA A 227 -27.86 -4.92 -0.09
CA ALA A 227 -29.05 -4.06 -0.11
C ALA A 227 -29.96 -4.34 1.09
N MET A 228 -30.24 -5.61 1.38
CA MET A 228 -31.12 -6.01 2.48
C MET A 228 -30.60 -5.57 3.85
N THR A 229 -29.32 -5.80 4.14
CA THR A 229 -28.70 -5.38 5.41
C THR A 229 -28.64 -3.86 5.54
N SER A 230 -28.45 -3.14 4.43
CA SER A 230 -28.53 -1.67 4.42
C SER A 230 -29.95 -1.17 4.70
N ASP A 231 -30.96 -1.81 4.11
CA ASP A 231 -32.36 -1.46 4.34
C ASP A 231 -32.80 -1.76 5.79
N LEU A 232 -32.34 -2.88 6.38
CA LEU A 232 -32.50 -3.19 7.80
C LEU A 232 -31.85 -2.14 8.72
N GLY A 233 -30.72 -1.57 8.27
CA GLY A 233 -30.04 -0.47 8.92
C GLY A 233 -30.61 0.92 8.59
N ASN A 234 -31.84 0.99 8.05
CA ASN A 234 -32.51 2.23 7.64
C ASN A 234 -31.67 3.07 6.65
N GLY A 235 -31.17 2.41 5.60
CA GLY A 235 -30.33 3.02 4.55
C GLY A 235 -28.83 3.04 4.87
N LYS A 236 -28.42 2.56 6.05
CA LYS A 236 -27.02 2.46 6.45
C LYS A 236 -26.59 1.00 6.56
N PHE A 237 -25.43 0.70 6.02
CA PHE A 237 -24.75 -0.57 6.19
C PHE A 237 -23.85 -0.53 7.42
N ASP A 238 -24.02 -1.53 8.29
CA ASP A 238 -23.24 -1.70 9.49
C ASP A 238 -21.92 -2.42 9.19
N GLY A 239 -20.78 -1.72 9.37
CA GLY A 239 -19.45 -2.28 9.14
C GLY A 239 -19.11 -3.48 10.01
N ALA A 240 -19.84 -3.75 11.09
CA ALA A 240 -19.67 -4.96 11.89
C ALA A 240 -19.88 -6.25 11.07
N TRP A 241 -20.69 -6.21 10.02
CA TRP A 241 -20.82 -7.36 9.10
C TRP A 241 -19.53 -7.62 8.30
N LEU A 242 -18.76 -6.58 7.96
CA LEU A 242 -17.45 -6.75 7.31
C LEU A 242 -16.43 -7.33 8.28
N VAL A 243 -16.41 -6.81 9.51
CA VAL A 243 -15.53 -7.34 10.57
C VAL A 243 -15.83 -8.80 10.83
N GLN A 244 -17.11 -9.19 10.86
CA GLN A 244 -17.50 -10.59 11.03
C GLN A 244 -17.01 -11.48 9.89
N ASN A 245 -17.01 -10.98 8.65
CA ASN A 245 -16.45 -11.73 7.53
C ASN A 245 -14.95 -11.97 7.71
N PHE A 246 -14.19 -11.00 8.23
CA PHE A 246 -12.77 -11.19 8.54
C PHE A 246 -12.55 -12.20 9.67
N GLU A 247 -13.34 -12.13 10.73
CA GLU A 247 -13.29 -13.07 11.85
C GLU A 247 -13.60 -14.52 11.44
N ASN A 248 -14.51 -14.71 10.48
CA ASN A 248 -14.90 -16.02 9.98
C ASN A 248 -13.82 -16.72 9.14
N LEU A 249 -12.79 -16.02 8.70
CA LEU A 249 -11.70 -16.63 7.92
C LEU A 249 -10.78 -17.49 8.77
N ASN A 250 -10.63 -17.16 10.05
CA ASN A 250 -9.82 -17.94 10.98
C ASN A 250 -10.63 -18.25 12.24
N PRO A 251 -11.53 -19.25 12.16
CA PRO A 251 -12.38 -19.66 13.28
C PRO A 251 -11.56 -20.11 14.50
N ALA A 252 -10.41 -20.75 14.30
CA ALA A 252 -9.54 -21.17 15.40
C ALA A 252 -9.06 -19.97 16.21
N ASN A 253 -8.55 -18.93 15.54
CA ASN A 253 -8.15 -17.69 16.19
C ASN A 253 -9.33 -16.96 16.84
N THR A 254 -10.43 -16.77 16.11
CA THR A 254 -11.59 -15.98 16.55
C THR A 254 -12.32 -16.63 17.72
N LEU A 255 -12.62 -17.93 17.63
CA LEU A 255 -13.44 -18.64 18.61
C LEU A 255 -12.61 -19.16 19.80
N TRP A 256 -11.29 -19.32 19.65
CA TRP A 256 -10.45 -19.93 20.68
C TRP A 256 -9.11 -19.22 20.91
N SER A 257 -8.15 -19.31 19.98
CA SER A 257 -6.74 -19.02 20.27
C SER A 257 -6.47 -17.60 20.75
N LYS A 258 -7.17 -16.58 20.22
CA LYS A 258 -7.05 -15.19 20.69
C LYS A 258 -7.44 -15.05 22.17
N GLN A 259 -8.58 -15.62 22.55
CA GLN A 259 -9.11 -15.52 23.91
C GLN A 259 -8.33 -16.43 24.86
N TYR A 260 -7.95 -17.63 24.41
CA TYR A 260 -7.12 -18.54 25.20
C TYR A 260 -5.71 -17.99 25.43
N ASN A 261 -5.09 -17.32 24.44
CA ASN A 261 -3.80 -16.65 24.63
C ASN A 261 -3.89 -15.54 25.69
N LEU A 262 -4.97 -14.74 25.69
CA LEU A 262 -5.20 -13.78 26.75
C LEU A 262 -5.38 -14.47 28.10
N TYR A 263 -6.25 -15.48 28.20
CA TYR A 263 -6.50 -16.21 29.45
C TYR A 263 -5.22 -16.85 30.01
N SER A 264 -4.48 -17.57 29.16
CA SER A 264 -3.29 -18.32 29.57
C SER A 264 -2.12 -17.43 29.98
N LYS A 265 -2.01 -16.22 29.39
CA LYS A 265 -0.94 -15.23 29.64
C LYS A 265 -1.48 -13.93 30.23
N VAL A 266 -2.56 -13.99 31.00
CA VAL A 266 -3.29 -12.79 31.45
C VAL A 266 -2.43 -11.78 32.20
N ASP A 267 -1.38 -12.26 32.87
CA ASP A 267 -0.43 -11.45 33.63
C ASP A 267 0.47 -10.56 32.73
N THR A 268 0.60 -10.87 31.43
CA THR A 268 1.49 -10.14 30.49
C THR A 268 0.80 -9.64 29.22
N GLU A 269 -0.32 -10.24 28.85
CA GLU A 269 -0.97 -10.04 27.55
C GLU A 269 -2.06 -8.95 27.57
N ALA A 270 -2.52 -8.54 28.76
CA ALA A 270 -3.65 -7.63 28.94
C ALA A 270 -3.50 -6.30 28.18
N ASP A 271 -2.36 -5.61 28.33
CA ASP A 271 -2.13 -4.30 27.72
C ASP A 271 -2.12 -4.36 26.19
N ARG A 272 -1.48 -5.41 25.63
CA ARG A 272 -1.43 -5.64 24.19
C ARG A 272 -2.82 -5.92 23.63
N TYR A 273 -3.58 -6.78 24.32
CA TYR A 273 -4.95 -7.13 23.95
C TYR A 273 -5.86 -5.91 23.98
N LEU A 274 -5.90 -5.17 25.10
CA LEU A 274 -6.74 -3.96 25.25
C LEU A 274 -6.38 -2.88 24.23
N SER A 275 -5.10 -2.69 23.95
CA SER A 275 -4.67 -1.71 22.94
C SER A 275 -5.23 -2.05 21.56
N PHE A 276 -5.18 -3.32 21.17
CA PHE A 276 -5.70 -3.79 19.89
C PHE A 276 -7.24 -3.76 19.84
N GLU A 277 -7.91 -4.22 20.90
CA GLU A 277 -9.38 -4.26 20.96
C GLU A 277 -10.03 -2.87 20.90
N LYS A 278 -9.32 -1.83 21.36
CA LYS A 278 -9.75 -0.44 21.19
C LYS A 278 -10.02 -0.09 19.73
N TRP A 279 -9.19 -0.57 18.81
CA TRP A 279 -9.38 -0.43 17.38
C TRP A 279 -10.38 -1.47 16.83
N TRP A 280 -10.20 -2.76 17.20
CA TRP A 280 -11.01 -3.86 16.68
C TRP A 280 -12.51 -3.70 16.98
N GLY A 281 -12.87 -3.15 18.14
CA GLY A 281 -14.27 -2.88 18.48
C GLY A 281 -14.86 -1.62 17.81
N GLY A 282 -14.03 -0.76 17.22
CA GLY A 282 -14.42 0.55 16.68
C GLY A 282 -15.12 0.47 15.33
N HIS A 283 -16.34 -0.03 15.28
CA HIS A 283 -17.08 -0.24 14.03
C HIS A 283 -17.58 1.06 13.39
N VAL A 284 -17.50 1.16 12.06
CA VAL A 284 -18.00 2.30 11.27
C VAL A 284 -19.11 1.91 10.30
N PHE A 285 -19.77 2.90 9.71
CA PHE A 285 -20.90 2.71 8.81
C PHE A 285 -20.58 3.15 7.38
N LEU A 286 -21.32 2.59 6.44
CA LEU A 286 -21.38 3.06 5.06
C LEU A 286 -22.84 3.37 4.70
N ASN A 287 -23.08 4.30 3.78
CA ASN A 287 -24.40 4.42 3.18
C ASN A 287 -24.67 3.18 2.33
N GLY A 288 -25.96 2.79 2.24
CA GLY A 288 -26.39 1.68 1.39
C GLY A 288 -25.87 1.78 -0.06
N PRO A 289 -26.01 2.95 -0.73
CA PRO A 289 -25.44 3.15 -2.06
C PRO A 289 -23.92 2.97 -2.14
N GLU A 290 -23.16 3.39 -1.12
CA GLU A 290 -21.70 3.25 -1.10
C GLU A 290 -21.29 1.78 -1.07
N ILE A 291 -21.79 1.00 -0.10
CA ILE A 291 -21.42 -0.41 0.01
C ILE A 291 -21.94 -1.23 -1.18
N GLN A 292 -23.11 -0.87 -1.71
CA GLN A 292 -23.68 -1.53 -2.87
C GLN A 292 -22.80 -1.29 -4.10
N TYR A 293 -22.34 -0.04 -4.31
CA TYR A 293 -21.39 0.27 -5.38
C TYR A 293 -20.12 -0.57 -5.25
N ILE A 294 -19.55 -0.66 -4.05
CA ILE A 294 -18.32 -1.43 -3.78
C ILE A 294 -18.53 -2.91 -4.13
N VAL A 295 -19.59 -3.54 -3.63
CA VAL A 295 -19.83 -4.97 -3.84
C VAL A 295 -20.15 -5.28 -5.29
N ASP A 296 -21.02 -4.50 -5.94
CA ASP A 296 -21.44 -4.74 -7.32
C ASP A 296 -20.28 -4.58 -8.30
N ASN A 297 -19.48 -3.52 -8.11
CA ASN A 297 -18.49 -3.13 -9.09
C ASN A 297 -17.11 -3.76 -8.85
N LEU A 298 -16.73 -3.97 -7.60
CA LEU A 298 -15.40 -4.49 -7.26
C LEU A 298 -15.46 -6.00 -6.99
N PHE A 299 -16.12 -6.42 -5.91
CA PHE A 299 -16.10 -7.81 -5.46
C PHE A 299 -16.79 -8.78 -6.42
N VAL A 300 -18.01 -8.45 -6.84
CA VAL A 300 -18.79 -9.30 -7.74
C VAL A 300 -18.46 -9.01 -9.20
N GLY A 301 -18.37 -7.73 -9.57
CA GLY A 301 -18.22 -7.31 -10.97
C GLY A 301 -16.78 -7.26 -11.50
N ASN A 302 -15.76 -7.16 -10.64
CA ASN A 302 -14.35 -7.01 -11.01
C ASN A 302 -14.10 -5.95 -12.10
N ARG A 303 -14.81 -4.83 -12.03
CA ARG A 303 -14.85 -3.81 -13.09
C ARG A 303 -13.67 -2.85 -13.03
N LEU A 304 -13.01 -2.70 -11.88
CA LEU A 304 -11.83 -1.82 -11.75
C LEU A 304 -10.64 -2.36 -12.56
N SER A 305 -10.31 -3.65 -12.42
CA SER A 305 -9.19 -4.27 -13.12
C SER A 305 -9.38 -4.36 -14.65
N THR A 306 -10.59 -4.10 -15.13
CA THR A 306 -10.96 -4.18 -16.55
C THR A 306 -11.38 -2.83 -17.14
N ALA A 307 -11.08 -1.72 -16.46
CA ALA A 307 -11.47 -0.36 -16.86
C ALA A 307 -12.97 -0.22 -17.20
N GLY A 308 -13.82 -0.97 -16.48
CA GLY A 308 -15.27 -1.04 -16.67
C GLY A 308 -16.07 -0.06 -15.82
N LEU A 309 -15.40 0.74 -14.98
CA LEU A 309 -16.05 1.76 -14.16
C LEU A 309 -16.15 3.08 -14.90
N VAL A 310 -17.25 3.79 -14.66
CA VAL A 310 -17.52 5.12 -15.22
C VAL A 310 -18.07 5.99 -14.09
N THR A 311 -17.56 7.22 -13.98
CA THR A 311 -18.05 8.25 -13.06
C THR A 311 -19.42 8.76 -13.48
N SER A 312 -20.08 9.49 -12.59
CA SER A 312 -21.41 10.06 -12.83
C SER A 312 -21.49 10.99 -14.04
N ASP A 313 -20.39 11.64 -14.41
CA ASP A 313 -20.24 12.54 -15.57
C ASP A 313 -19.73 11.83 -16.85
N GLY A 314 -19.58 10.50 -16.82
CA GLY A 314 -19.26 9.71 -18.00
C GLY A 314 -17.76 9.46 -18.25
N ILE A 315 -16.89 9.83 -17.30
CA ILE A 315 -15.45 9.59 -17.41
C ILE A 315 -15.14 8.14 -17.02
N ARG A 316 -14.44 7.41 -17.89
CA ARG A 316 -13.99 6.05 -17.60
C ARG A 316 -12.82 6.07 -16.62
N ILE A 317 -12.93 5.28 -15.55
CA ILE A 317 -11.82 5.05 -14.64
C ILE A 317 -10.95 3.93 -15.22
N ASP A 318 -9.80 4.30 -15.76
CA ASP A 318 -8.81 3.40 -16.35
C ASP A 318 -7.48 3.59 -15.63
N LEU A 319 -7.01 2.56 -14.90
CA LEU A 319 -5.78 2.67 -14.10
C LEU A 319 -4.54 2.91 -14.96
N ARG A 320 -4.61 2.68 -16.27
CA ARG A 320 -3.54 2.99 -17.22
C ARG A 320 -3.31 4.50 -17.38
N ASN A 321 -4.25 5.33 -16.94
CA ASN A 321 -4.09 6.79 -16.94
C ASN A 321 -3.20 7.31 -15.79
N ILE A 322 -2.82 6.45 -14.83
CA ILE A 322 -1.95 6.84 -13.73
C ILE A 322 -0.55 7.09 -14.30
N GLN A 323 0.03 8.24 -13.98
CA GLN A 323 1.35 8.64 -14.50
C GLN A 323 2.48 8.45 -13.48
N SER A 324 2.12 8.09 -12.25
CA SER A 324 3.03 7.98 -11.12
C SER A 324 3.40 6.52 -10.85
N PRO A 325 4.60 6.25 -10.31
CA PRO A 325 4.98 4.89 -9.95
C PRO A 325 4.03 4.29 -8.93
N ILE A 326 3.64 3.04 -9.16
CA ILE A 326 2.77 2.27 -8.28
C ILE A 326 3.61 1.17 -7.63
N VAL A 327 3.69 1.18 -6.31
CA VAL A 327 4.33 0.15 -5.49
C VAL A 327 3.26 -0.75 -4.90
N VAL A 328 3.23 -2.02 -5.29
CA VAL A 328 2.29 -3.03 -4.79
C VAL A 328 2.99 -3.89 -3.75
N PHE A 329 2.61 -3.74 -2.47
CA PHE A 329 3.12 -4.59 -1.40
C PHE A 329 2.06 -5.62 -0.99
N CYS A 330 2.37 -6.91 -1.20
CA CYS A 330 1.47 -8.02 -0.91
C CYS A 330 2.22 -9.20 -0.27
N SER A 331 1.49 -10.18 0.27
CA SER A 331 2.11 -11.36 0.87
C SER A 331 1.37 -12.65 0.56
N LYS A 332 2.11 -13.76 0.40
CA LYS A 332 1.52 -15.11 0.27
C LYS A 332 0.84 -15.57 1.56
N GLY A 333 1.19 -14.99 2.71
CA GLY A 333 0.51 -15.21 3.99
C GLY A 333 -0.81 -14.42 4.12
N ASP A 334 -1.12 -13.54 3.18
CA ASP A 334 -2.36 -12.76 3.16
C ASP A 334 -3.52 -13.61 2.58
N ASN A 335 -4.50 -13.90 3.43
CA ASN A 335 -5.71 -14.63 3.05
C ASN A 335 -6.89 -13.70 2.64
N ILE A 336 -6.71 -12.39 2.74
CA ILE A 336 -7.64 -11.35 2.29
C ILE A 336 -7.28 -10.94 0.87
N THR A 337 -6.04 -10.50 0.69
CA THR A 337 -5.51 -9.94 -0.56
C THR A 337 -4.23 -10.68 -0.98
N PRO A 338 -4.33 -11.96 -1.36
CA PRO A 338 -3.17 -12.71 -1.82
C PRO A 338 -2.58 -12.09 -3.11
N PRO A 339 -1.34 -12.44 -3.50
CA PRO A 339 -0.67 -11.85 -4.67
C PRO A 339 -1.49 -11.85 -5.96
N PRO A 340 -2.28 -12.90 -6.31
CA PRO A 340 -3.14 -12.85 -7.47
C PRO A 340 -4.15 -11.70 -7.46
N GLN A 341 -4.71 -11.34 -6.29
CA GLN A 341 -5.68 -10.24 -6.17
C GLN A 341 -5.02 -8.86 -6.18
N ALA A 342 -3.83 -8.75 -5.57
CA ALA A 342 -3.06 -7.52 -5.56
C ALA A 342 -2.45 -7.17 -6.93
N LEU A 343 -1.99 -8.18 -7.68
CA LEU A 343 -1.27 -8.02 -8.95
C LEU A 343 -2.12 -8.32 -10.20
N GLY A 344 -3.27 -8.98 -10.06
CA GLY A 344 -4.06 -9.46 -11.19
C GLY A 344 -4.60 -8.37 -12.11
N TRP A 345 -4.64 -7.11 -11.66
CA TRP A 345 -5.03 -5.97 -12.48
C TRP A 345 -4.03 -5.65 -13.58
N ILE A 346 -2.74 -5.97 -13.37
CA ILE A 346 -1.67 -5.71 -14.33
C ILE A 346 -1.91 -6.52 -15.62
N PRO A 347 -2.02 -7.87 -15.59
CA PRO A 347 -2.34 -8.65 -16.79
C PRO A 347 -3.80 -8.51 -17.27
N ASP A 348 -4.70 -7.96 -16.46
CA ASP A 348 -6.05 -7.62 -16.92
C ASP A 348 -6.03 -6.38 -17.83
N LEU A 349 -5.21 -5.37 -17.51
CA LEU A 349 -5.13 -4.10 -18.24
C LEU A 349 -4.12 -4.10 -19.40
N TYR A 350 -2.98 -4.77 -19.23
CA TYR A 350 -1.87 -4.77 -20.18
C TYR A 350 -1.73 -6.12 -20.88
N GLN A 351 -1.49 -6.11 -22.20
CA GLN A 351 -1.25 -7.32 -23.00
C GLN A 351 0.23 -7.71 -23.06
N ASN A 352 1.13 -6.74 -22.98
CA ASN A 352 2.58 -6.93 -23.07
C ASN A 352 3.30 -5.72 -22.47
N GLU A 353 4.62 -5.81 -22.37
CA GLU A 353 5.49 -4.77 -21.83
C GLU A 353 5.39 -3.47 -22.64
N ALA A 354 5.20 -3.55 -23.96
CA ALA A 354 5.08 -2.37 -24.80
C ALA A 354 3.85 -1.51 -24.44
N GLU A 355 2.74 -2.11 -24.00
CA GLU A 355 1.60 -1.35 -23.49
C GLU A 355 1.90 -0.67 -22.14
N VAL A 356 2.58 -1.35 -21.21
CA VAL A 356 2.99 -0.76 -19.91
C VAL A 356 3.87 0.46 -20.16
N LEU A 357 4.83 0.31 -21.06
CA LEU A 357 5.76 1.34 -21.45
C LEU A 357 5.03 2.50 -22.14
N ALA A 358 4.18 2.24 -23.14
CA ALA A 358 3.47 3.30 -23.87
C ALA A 358 2.56 4.16 -22.97
N HIS A 359 2.01 3.59 -21.90
CA HIS A 359 1.28 4.33 -20.86
C HIS A 359 2.19 5.06 -19.86
N GLY A 360 3.51 4.97 -20.02
CA GLY A 360 4.50 5.60 -19.14
C GLY A 360 4.51 5.03 -17.73
N GLN A 361 3.97 3.82 -17.55
CA GLN A 361 3.70 3.26 -16.23
C GLN A 361 4.94 2.60 -15.65
N THR A 362 5.28 2.97 -14.42
CA THR A 362 6.25 2.27 -13.57
C THR A 362 5.47 1.47 -12.52
N ILE A 363 5.65 0.17 -12.48
CA ILE A 363 5.01 -0.73 -11.50
C ILE A 363 6.10 -1.48 -10.76
N VAL A 364 6.16 -1.30 -9.45
CA VAL A 364 7.05 -2.04 -8.56
C VAL A 364 6.18 -2.97 -7.72
N TYR A 365 6.54 -4.24 -7.59
CA TYR A 365 5.85 -5.15 -6.67
C TYR A 365 6.83 -5.79 -5.69
N ALA A 366 6.36 -6.03 -4.47
CA ALA A 366 7.05 -6.80 -3.45
C ALA A 366 6.12 -7.89 -2.91
N VAL A 367 6.60 -9.13 -2.94
CA VAL A 367 5.85 -10.30 -2.44
C VAL A 367 6.55 -10.85 -1.21
N HIS A 368 5.95 -10.64 -0.04
CA HIS A 368 6.47 -11.25 1.19
C HIS A 368 5.97 -12.70 1.34
N GLU A 369 6.79 -13.61 1.86
CA GLU A 369 6.45 -15.04 1.96
C GLU A 369 5.34 -15.38 2.97
N SER A 370 5.33 -14.80 4.17
CA SER A 370 4.50 -15.31 5.28
C SER A 370 3.69 -14.29 6.08
N ILE A 371 3.71 -13.00 5.73
CA ILE A 371 3.02 -11.97 6.50
C ILE A 371 1.51 -12.08 6.28
N GLY A 372 0.74 -12.16 7.36
CA GLY A 372 -0.71 -12.05 7.29
C GLY A 372 -1.18 -10.62 7.00
N HIS A 373 -2.42 -10.45 6.54
CA HIS A 373 -2.97 -9.17 6.06
C HIS A 373 -2.66 -7.95 6.93
N LEU A 374 -2.98 -8.01 8.24
CA LEU A 374 -2.72 -6.89 9.16
C LEU A 374 -1.23 -6.64 9.37
N GLY A 375 -0.39 -7.68 9.24
CA GLY A 375 1.06 -7.53 9.38
C GLY A 375 1.66 -6.65 8.29
N ILE A 376 1.01 -6.50 7.14
CA ILE A 376 1.45 -5.69 6.01
C ILE A 376 1.49 -4.20 6.37
N PHE A 377 0.52 -3.68 7.13
CA PHE A 377 0.40 -2.22 7.40
C PHE A 377 0.21 -1.84 8.88
N VAL A 378 -0.14 -2.78 9.77
CA VAL A 378 -0.34 -2.51 11.21
C VAL A 378 0.91 -2.81 12.04
N SER A 379 1.76 -3.73 11.59
CA SER A 379 2.83 -4.28 12.43
C SER A 379 4.14 -3.51 12.30
N GLY A 380 4.46 -2.74 13.33
CA GLY A 380 5.75 -2.04 13.48
C GLY A 380 7.00 -2.93 13.63
N SER A 381 6.87 -4.27 13.62
CA SER A 381 8.01 -5.20 13.67
C SER A 381 8.10 -6.16 12.49
N VAL A 382 6.99 -6.42 11.79
CA VAL A 382 6.91 -7.49 10.79
C VAL A 382 7.07 -6.96 9.36
N ALA A 383 6.48 -5.80 9.03
CA ALA A 383 6.67 -5.11 7.74
C ALA A 383 7.56 -3.86 7.85
N ARG A 384 8.25 -3.70 8.99
CA ARG A 384 9.05 -2.50 9.28
C ARG A 384 10.19 -2.32 8.27
N LYS A 385 10.80 -3.42 7.85
CA LYS A 385 11.90 -3.43 6.88
C LYS A 385 11.41 -2.83 5.56
N GLU A 386 10.33 -3.36 5.03
CA GLU A 386 9.73 -2.96 3.76
C GLU A 386 9.30 -1.49 3.76
N HIS A 387 8.55 -1.06 4.78
CA HIS A 387 8.12 0.35 4.88
C HIS A 387 9.29 1.32 5.01
N GLN A 388 10.32 0.94 5.78
CA GLN A 388 11.53 1.75 5.93
C GLN A 388 12.27 1.88 4.60
N GLU A 389 12.47 0.78 3.87
CA GLU A 389 13.18 0.80 2.59
C GLU A 389 12.38 1.56 1.52
N PHE A 390 11.07 1.32 1.39
CA PHE A 390 10.25 2.07 0.42
C PHE A 390 10.23 3.57 0.71
N THR A 391 10.14 3.97 1.98
CA THR A 391 10.13 5.39 2.36
C THR A 391 11.49 6.03 2.12
N SER A 392 12.58 5.36 2.52
CA SER A 392 13.94 5.91 2.41
C SER A 392 14.39 6.01 0.96
N ASN A 393 13.89 5.13 0.09
CA ASN A 393 14.22 5.05 -1.32
C ASN A 393 13.10 5.55 -2.24
N ILE A 394 12.13 6.31 -1.74
CA ILE A 394 10.96 6.70 -2.54
C ILE A 394 11.31 7.58 -3.75
N ASP A 395 12.34 8.41 -3.63
CA ASP A 395 12.83 9.24 -4.74
C ASP A 395 13.53 8.39 -5.82
N MET A 396 14.10 7.24 -5.43
CA MET A 396 14.62 6.27 -6.39
C MET A 396 13.49 5.62 -7.16
N ILE A 397 12.45 5.17 -6.46
CA ILE A 397 11.26 4.60 -7.08
C ILE A 397 10.64 5.61 -8.05
N ASP A 398 10.66 6.91 -7.72
CA ASP A 398 10.06 7.94 -8.55
C ASP A 398 10.72 8.14 -9.93
N VAL A 399 12.01 7.86 -10.03
CA VAL A 399 12.79 8.03 -11.27
C VAL A 399 12.94 6.75 -12.08
N LEU A 400 12.50 5.61 -11.54
CA LEU A 400 12.59 4.34 -12.26
C LEU A 400 11.92 4.50 -13.63
N PRO A 401 12.56 4.02 -14.71
CA PRO A 401 11.95 4.09 -16.01
C PRO A 401 10.63 3.31 -16.03
N PRO A 402 9.73 3.59 -17.01
CA PRO A 402 8.53 2.80 -17.18
C PRO A 402 8.89 1.32 -17.33
N GLY A 403 8.08 0.44 -16.74
CA GLY A 403 8.37 -0.99 -16.67
C GLY A 403 7.74 -1.67 -15.45
N ILE A 404 7.91 -3.00 -15.37
CA ILE A 404 7.52 -3.81 -14.22
C ILE A 404 8.79 -4.23 -13.49
N TYR A 405 8.82 -4.04 -12.18
CA TYR A 405 9.96 -4.34 -11.34
C TYR A 405 9.53 -5.15 -10.11
N GLU A 406 10.38 -6.09 -9.71
CA GLU A 406 10.29 -6.75 -8.40
C GLU A 406 11.27 -6.08 -7.44
N ALA A 407 10.75 -5.61 -6.31
CA ALA A 407 11.54 -5.08 -5.22
C ALA A 407 12.04 -6.22 -4.34
N GLU A 408 13.35 -6.44 -4.32
CA GLU A 408 14.01 -7.43 -3.46
C GLU A 408 14.77 -6.71 -2.36
N ILE A 409 14.57 -7.13 -1.10
CA ILE A 409 15.23 -6.50 0.04
C ILE A 409 16.16 -7.50 0.73
N VAL A 410 17.46 -7.34 0.49
CA VAL A 410 18.51 -8.25 0.99
C VAL A 410 19.23 -7.62 2.19
N ASP A 411 19.72 -8.45 3.10
CA ASP A 411 20.49 -7.98 4.26
C ASP A 411 21.91 -7.57 3.85
N LYS A 412 22.40 -6.45 4.38
CA LYS A 412 23.80 -6.04 4.18
C LYS A 412 24.75 -7.05 4.81
N THR A 413 25.73 -7.46 4.05
CA THR A 413 26.83 -8.33 4.49
C THR A 413 28.17 -7.58 4.43
N PRO A 414 29.21 -8.01 5.17
CA PRO A 414 30.54 -7.39 5.09
C PRO A 414 31.15 -7.41 3.67
N ASP A 415 30.70 -8.32 2.81
CA ASP A 415 31.14 -8.47 1.43
C ASP A 415 30.30 -7.66 0.43
N THR A 416 29.30 -6.89 0.91
CA THR A 416 28.44 -6.06 0.05
C THR A 416 29.25 -4.91 -0.55
N PRO A 417 29.39 -4.82 -1.89
CA PRO A 417 30.16 -3.74 -2.52
C PRO A 417 29.55 -2.36 -2.22
N ASN A 418 30.38 -1.34 -1.95
CA ASN A 418 29.94 0.04 -1.65
C ASN A 418 28.79 0.14 -0.62
N ALA A 419 28.89 -0.62 0.47
CA ALA A 419 27.85 -0.70 1.50
C ALA A 419 27.52 0.66 2.17
N ASP A 420 28.42 1.64 2.07
CA ASP A 420 28.27 3.02 2.51
C ASP A 420 27.26 3.83 1.68
N LEU A 421 27.01 3.41 0.43
CA LEU A 421 26.04 4.07 -0.45
C LEU A 421 24.60 3.60 -0.24
N ALA A 422 24.39 2.47 0.42
CA ALA A 422 23.05 2.00 0.78
C ALA A 422 22.63 2.57 2.14
N PHE A 423 21.36 2.91 2.32
CA PHE A 423 20.81 3.37 3.59
C PHE A 423 20.54 2.22 4.57
N GLY A 424 20.67 2.44 5.88
CA GLY A 424 20.29 1.43 6.90
C GLY A 424 21.09 0.11 6.87
N ASN A 425 20.40 -1.00 7.13
CA ASN A 425 20.98 -2.36 7.24
C ASN A 425 20.64 -3.28 6.06
N TYR A 426 19.91 -2.76 5.07
CA TYR A 426 19.39 -3.53 3.95
C TYR A 426 19.79 -2.90 2.62
N VAL A 427 19.76 -3.68 1.55
CA VAL A 427 19.91 -3.20 0.18
C VAL A 427 18.61 -3.49 -0.55
N LEU A 428 18.01 -2.44 -1.11
CA LEU A 428 16.81 -2.54 -1.94
C LEU A 428 17.23 -2.53 -3.42
N SER A 429 17.02 -3.66 -4.10
CA SER A 429 17.22 -3.77 -5.55
C SER A 429 15.89 -3.83 -6.30
N PHE A 430 15.89 -3.34 -7.54
CA PHE A 430 14.74 -3.43 -8.44
C PHE A 430 15.09 -4.26 -9.67
N GLU A 431 14.69 -5.53 -9.64
CA GLU A 431 14.85 -6.47 -10.74
C GLU A 431 13.78 -6.22 -11.78
N GLN A 432 14.17 -6.01 -13.04
CA GLN A 432 13.20 -5.84 -14.12
C GLN A 432 12.51 -7.17 -14.42
N ARG A 433 11.19 -7.14 -14.53
CA ARG A 433 10.35 -8.32 -14.77
C ARG A 433 9.50 -8.15 -16.02
N LYS A 434 9.12 -9.27 -16.60
CA LYS A 434 8.20 -9.35 -17.73
C LYS A 434 6.77 -9.50 -17.23
N LEU A 435 5.81 -9.19 -18.10
CA LEU A 435 4.41 -9.39 -17.80
C LEU A 435 4.08 -10.88 -17.57
N ASP A 436 4.81 -11.77 -18.22
CA ASP A 436 4.69 -13.22 -18.03
C ASP A 436 5.10 -13.68 -16.61
N ASP A 437 6.04 -13.00 -15.95
CA ASP A 437 6.40 -13.28 -14.56
C ASP A 437 5.22 -12.96 -13.62
N VAL A 438 4.54 -11.84 -13.86
CA VAL A 438 3.31 -11.48 -13.13
C VAL A 438 2.18 -12.47 -13.43
N ARG A 439 2.03 -12.90 -14.68
CA ARG A 439 1.03 -13.93 -15.05
C ARG A 439 1.29 -15.25 -14.34
N ALA A 440 2.54 -15.63 -14.14
CA ALA A 440 2.91 -16.84 -13.41
C ALA A 440 2.50 -16.76 -11.92
N ILE A 441 2.62 -15.57 -11.30
CA ILE A 441 2.14 -15.35 -9.92
C ILE A 441 0.61 -15.40 -9.85
N VAL A 442 -0.07 -14.71 -10.78
CA VAL A 442 -1.53 -14.58 -10.79
C VAL A 442 -2.22 -15.91 -11.12
N ASP A 443 -1.62 -16.76 -11.94
CA ASP A 443 -2.13 -18.08 -12.36
C ASP A 443 -3.60 -18.03 -12.81
N ARG A 444 -3.87 -17.11 -13.76
CA ARG A 444 -5.23 -16.85 -14.26
C ARG A 444 -5.80 -18.08 -14.97
N LYS A 445 -7.03 -18.45 -14.61
CA LYS A 445 -7.80 -19.54 -15.24
C LYS A 445 -9.05 -18.98 -15.91
N GLU A 446 -9.11 -19.05 -17.24
CA GLU A 446 -10.25 -18.51 -18.01
C GLU A 446 -11.58 -19.18 -17.62
N GLU A 447 -11.56 -20.47 -17.28
CA GLU A 447 -12.77 -21.15 -16.80
C GLU A 447 -13.32 -20.51 -15.52
N ASP A 448 -12.45 -20.09 -14.59
CA ASP A 448 -12.86 -19.44 -13.35
C ASP A 448 -13.47 -18.07 -13.66
N ASP A 449 -12.93 -17.34 -14.64
CA ASP A 449 -13.53 -16.09 -15.10
C ASP A 449 -14.95 -16.28 -15.64
N ARG A 450 -15.24 -17.39 -16.33
CA ARG A 450 -16.60 -17.69 -16.80
C ARG A 450 -17.54 -17.97 -15.62
N ARG A 451 -17.05 -18.67 -14.59
CA ARG A 451 -17.81 -18.92 -13.36
C ARG A 451 -18.15 -17.60 -12.66
N PHE A 452 -17.18 -16.71 -12.48
CA PHE A 452 -17.42 -15.40 -11.87
C PHE A 452 -18.27 -14.47 -12.75
N ALA A 453 -18.16 -14.54 -14.07
CA ALA A 453 -19.06 -13.81 -14.96
C ALA A 453 -20.52 -14.28 -14.81
N ALA A 454 -20.75 -15.57 -14.55
CA ALA A 454 -22.07 -16.10 -14.27
C ALA A 454 -22.60 -15.58 -12.94
N VAL A 455 -21.75 -15.57 -11.89
CA VAL A 455 -22.06 -14.96 -10.59
C VAL A 455 -22.48 -13.51 -10.74
N ALA A 456 -21.74 -12.70 -11.52
CA ALA A 456 -22.07 -11.29 -11.71
C ALA A 456 -23.46 -11.10 -12.33
N ARG A 457 -23.82 -11.91 -13.33
CA ARG A 457 -25.16 -11.87 -13.95
C ARG A 457 -26.26 -12.33 -13.02
N ILE A 458 -26.04 -13.41 -12.27
CA ILE A 458 -27.01 -13.93 -11.30
C ILE A 458 -27.19 -12.94 -10.14
N SER A 459 -26.13 -12.26 -9.72
CA SER A 459 -26.18 -11.20 -8.72
C SER A 459 -27.08 -10.05 -9.16
N ASP A 460 -26.95 -9.57 -10.40
CA ASP A 460 -27.83 -8.52 -10.94
C ASP A 460 -29.30 -8.94 -10.92
N ILE A 461 -29.59 -10.20 -11.29
CA ILE A 461 -30.94 -10.77 -11.28
C ILE A 461 -31.50 -10.82 -9.85
N ASN A 462 -30.74 -11.38 -8.90
CA ASN A 462 -31.16 -11.52 -7.50
C ASN A 462 -31.36 -10.17 -6.82
N LEU A 463 -30.47 -9.21 -7.05
CA LEU A 463 -30.62 -7.84 -6.58
C LEU A 463 -31.89 -7.18 -7.16
N GLY A 464 -32.14 -7.37 -8.46
CA GLY A 464 -33.35 -6.87 -9.12
C GLY A 464 -34.63 -7.46 -8.52
N MET A 465 -34.65 -8.77 -8.25
CA MET A 465 -35.77 -9.44 -7.59
C MET A 465 -35.99 -8.91 -6.16
N TYR A 466 -34.93 -8.81 -5.36
CA TYR A 466 -35.02 -8.26 -4.00
C TYR A 466 -35.61 -6.84 -4.02
N ARG A 467 -35.08 -5.95 -4.86
CA ARG A 467 -35.55 -4.55 -4.98
C ARG A 467 -37.01 -4.45 -5.41
N SER A 468 -37.44 -5.32 -6.32
CA SER A 468 -38.79 -5.28 -6.86
C SER A 468 -39.83 -5.86 -5.92
N PHE A 469 -39.49 -6.95 -5.21
CA PHE A 469 -40.49 -7.76 -4.48
C PHE A 469 -40.38 -7.69 -2.96
N MET A 470 -39.20 -7.45 -2.39
CA MET A 470 -38.97 -7.51 -0.93
C MET A 470 -38.66 -6.15 -0.32
N GLN A 471 -37.81 -5.36 -0.98
CA GLN A 471 -37.34 -4.08 -0.47
C GLN A 471 -38.47 -3.10 -0.07
N PRO A 472 -39.57 -2.94 -0.82
CA PRO A 472 -40.65 -2.03 -0.43
C PRO A 472 -41.28 -2.39 0.91
N TRP A 473 -41.52 -3.68 1.14
CA TRP A 473 -42.07 -4.19 2.40
C TRP A 473 -41.08 -4.02 3.56
N LEU A 474 -39.80 -4.31 3.31
CA LEU A 474 -38.76 -4.19 4.33
C LEU A 474 -38.61 -2.74 4.78
N ARG A 475 -38.49 -1.79 3.83
CA ARG A 475 -38.40 -0.36 4.13
C ARG A 475 -39.64 0.18 4.84
N ALA A 476 -40.82 -0.38 4.57
CA ALA A 476 -42.05 -0.01 5.28
C ALA A 476 -42.07 -0.48 6.74
N MET A 477 -41.38 -1.58 7.06
CA MET A 477 -41.33 -2.16 8.42
C MET A 477 -40.18 -1.60 9.27
N VAL A 478 -39.08 -1.18 8.64
CA VAL A 478 -37.89 -0.68 9.35
C VAL A 478 -38.11 0.76 9.82
N THR A 479 -37.80 1.00 11.08
CA THR A 479 -37.78 2.33 11.70
C THR A 479 -36.35 2.70 12.13
N PRO A 480 -36.04 3.99 12.33
CA PRO A 480 -34.74 4.39 12.89
C PRO A 480 -34.42 3.69 14.21
N GLN A 481 -35.42 3.49 15.07
CA GLN A 481 -35.26 2.84 16.37
C GLN A 481 -34.98 1.35 16.22
N SER A 482 -35.68 0.63 15.33
CA SER A 482 -35.40 -0.79 15.10
C SER A 482 -34.02 -1.00 14.49
N ALA A 483 -33.58 -0.11 13.60
CA ALA A 483 -32.23 -0.14 13.03
C ALA A 483 -31.15 0.06 14.12
N GLU A 484 -31.34 1.03 15.02
CA GLU A 484 -30.42 1.26 16.15
C GLU A 484 -30.35 0.03 17.08
N TRP A 485 -31.50 -0.57 17.41
CA TRP A 485 -31.54 -1.80 18.21
C TRP A 485 -30.82 -2.96 17.51
N SER A 486 -31.02 -3.14 16.21
CA SER A 486 -30.32 -4.17 15.43
C SER A 486 -28.81 -3.98 15.46
N GLN A 487 -28.32 -2.74 15.42
CA GLN A 487 -26.89 -2.43 15.48
C GLN A 487 -26.30 -2.73 16.86
N ARG A 488 -26.99 -2.34 17.94
CA ARG A 488 -26.55 -2.60 19.33
C ARG A 488 -26.58 -4.09 19.67
N LEU A 489 -27.54 -4.84 19.13
CA LEU A 489 -27.68 -6.28 19.32
C LEU A 489 -26.80 -7.12 18.37
N HIS A 490 -26.00 -6.48 17.53
CA HIS A 490 -25.09 -7.20 16.65
C HIS A 490 -24.14 -8.10 17.48
N PRO A 491 -23.93 -9.38 17.09
CA PRO A 491 -23.11 -10.32 17.87
C PRO A 491 -21.71 -9.82 18.22
N LEU A 492 -21.10 -9.02 17.33
CA LEU A 492 -19.79 -8.43 17.59
C LEU A 492 -19.79 -7.27 18.59
N ARG A 493 -20.92 -6.59 18.82
CA ARG A 493 -21.00 -5.49 19.80
C ARG A 493 -21.46 -5.97 21.17
N LEU A 494 -22.30 -7.00 21.23
CA LEU A 494 -22.86 -7.52 22.47
C LEU A 494 -21.79 -7.80 23.56
N PRO A 495 -20.64 -8.45 23.28
CA PRO A 495 -19.62 -8.67 24.30
C PRO A 495 -19.01 -7.38 24.86
N TYR A 496 -18.88 -6.32 24.05
CA TYR A 496 -18.37 -5.02 24.50
C TYR A 496 -19.40 -4.27 25.35
N GLU A 497 -20.68 -4.37 25.00
CA GLU A 497 -21.79 -3.74 25.73
C GLU A 497 -22.06 -4.44 27.07
N LEU A 498 -22.13 -5.78 27.07
CA LEU A 498 -22.58 -6.58 28.21
C LEU A 498 -21.49 -6.82 29.26
N ILE A 499 -20.22 -6.90 28.85
CA ILE A 499 -19.08 -7.15 29.75
C ILE A 499 -18.40 -5.81 30.02
N SER A 500 -19.04 -5.00 30.86
CA SER A 500 -18.59 -3.65 31.24
C SER A 500 -19.12 -3.28 32.62
N ASP A 501 -18.68 -2.14 33.16
CA ASP A 501 -19.19 -1.60 34.43
C ASP A 501 -20.64 -1.12 34.36
N ARG A 502 -21.21 -1.01 33.15
CA ARG A 502 -22.64 -0.73 32.98
C ARG A 502 -23.50 -1.93 33.38
N ASN A 503 -22.92 -3.13 33.43
CA ASN A 503 -23.59 -4.33 33.91
C ASN A 503 -23.31 -4.53 35.41
N PRO A 504 -24.31 -4.37 36.30
CA PRO A 504 -24.12 -4.49 37.75
C PRO A 504 -23.62 -5.86 38.21
N MET A 505 -23.80 -6.91 37.39
CA MET A 505 -23.29 -8.26 37.69
C MET A 505 -21.81 -8.42 37.36
N ILE A 506 -21.24 -7.54 36.52
CA ILE A 506 -19.84 -7.60 36.07
C ILE A 506 -18.98 -6.58 36.81
N ALA A 507 -19.51 -5.39 37.13
CA ALA A 507 -18.77 -4.33 37.81
C ALA A 507 -18.01 -4.77 39.08
N PRO A 508 -18.54 -5.66 39.96
CA PRO A 508 -17.82 -6.12 41.14
C PRO A 508 -16.52 -6.91 40.85
N ILE A 509 -16.35 -7.44 39.64
CA ILE A 509 -15.16 -8.22 39.24
C ILE A 509 -13.88 -7.40 39.39
N ALA A 510 -13.92 -6.08 39.20
CA ALA A 510 -12.75 -5.21 39.35
C ALA A 510 -12.08 -5.37 40.73
N LYS A 511 -12.89 -5.39 41.80
CA LYS A 511 -12.39 -5.52 43.18
C LYS A 511 -11.83 -6.91 43.46
N VAL A 512 -12.47 -7.94 42.91
CA VAL A 512 -11.99 -9.32 43.04
C VAL A 512 -10.67 -9.48 42.26
N ALA A 513 -10.55 -8.87 41.09
CA ALA A 513 -9.33 -8.89 40.29
C ALA A 513 -8.17 -8.17 40.98
N GLU A 514 -8.41 -7.04 41.65
CA GLU A 514 -7.39 -6.39 42.50
C GLU A 514 -6.88 -7.35 43.60
N GLN A 515 -7.79 -7.99 44.34
CA GLN A 515 -7.43 -8.97 45.38
C GLN A 515 -6.68 -10.17 44.80
N VAL A 516 -7.06 -10.64 43.62
CA VAL A 516 -6.37 -11.73 42.92
C VAL A 516 -4.98 -11.32 42.48
N ARG A 517 -4.76 -10.08 41.99
CA ARG A 517 -3.42 -9.57 41.64
C ARG A 517 -2.52 -9.50 42.87
N GLU A 518 -3.03 -9.05 44.00
CA GLU A 518 -2.28 -8.98 45.27
C GLU A 518 -1.91 -10.37 45.81
N ASN A 519 -2.73 -11.38 45.55
CA ASN A 519 -2.57 -12.74 46.05
C ASN A 519 -2.29 -13.76 44.93
N ARG A 520 -1.71 -13.32 43.81
CA ARG A 520 -1.48 -14.16 42.63
C ARG A 520 -0.57 -15.35 42.99
N GLN A 521 -1.04 -16.56 42.67
CA GLN A 521 -0.32 -17.82 42.85
C GLN A 521 -0.24 -18.54 41.51
N GLU A 522 0.87 -18.33 40.81
CA GLU A 522 1.16 -18.99 39.54
C GLU A 522 1.49 -20.47 39.77
N VAL A 523 0.83 -21.34 39.01
CA VAL A 523 1.14 -22.77 39.02
C VAL A 523 2.45 -23.05 38.29
N SER A 524 3.23 -24.02 38.76
CA SER A 524 4.47 -24.44 38.09
C SER A 524 4.22 -24.90 36.64
N SER A 525 5.13 -24.54 35.72
CA SER A 525 5.08 -24.99 34.32
C SER A 525 5.20 -26.50 34.15
N ALA A 526 5.72 -27.20 35.17
CA ALA A 526 5.79 -28.67 35.22
C ALA A 526 4.49 -29.32 35.75
N ASN A 527 3.45 -28.54 36.05
CA ASN A 527 2.21 -29.07 36.58
C ASN A 527 1.43 -29.86 35.49
N PRO A 528 1.05 -31.12 35.77
CA PRO A 528 0.39 -32.02 34.82
C PRO A 528 -0.97 -31.51 34.32
N PHE A 529 -1.71 -30.76 35.14
CA PHE A 529 -3.02 -30.23 34.78
C PHE A 529 -2.89 -29.00 33.87
N LEU A 530 -1.84 -28.20 34.06
CA LEU A 530 -1.49 -27.12 33.12
C LEU A 530 -1.09 -27.70 31.76
N MET A 531 -0.26 -28.74 31.74
CA MET A 531 0.10 -29.45 30.51
C MET A 531 -1.14 -30.05 29.82
N ALA A 532 -2.05 -30.66 30.58
CA ALA A 532 -3.31 -31.19 30.05
C ALA A 532 -4.21 -30.07 29.47
N GLN A 533 -4.25 -28.89 30.10
CA GLN A 533 -4.95 -27.71 29.58
C GLN A 533 -4.35 -27.25 28.25
N GLU A 534 -3.02 -27.18 28.13
CA GLU A 534 -2.34 -26.81 26.89
C GLU A 534 -2.61 -27.83 25.77
N MET A 535 -2.56 -29.13 26.10
CA MET A 535 -2.92 -30.19 25.14
C MET A 535 -4.38 -30.07 24.69
N PHE A 536 -5.31 -29.77 25.60
CA PHE A 536 -6.71 -29.55 25.24
C PHE A 536 -6.88 -28.33 24.34
N SER A 537 -6.22 -27.21 24.66
CA SER A 537 -6.25 -26.01 23.82
C SER A 537 -5.70 -26.29 22.42
N ASN A 538 -4.57 -26.98 22.31
CA ASN A 538 -3.99 -27.36 21.03
C ASN A 538 -4.92 -28.29 20.23
N TRP A 539 -5.63 -29.19 20.91
CA TRP A 539 -6.63 -30.06 20.29
C TRP A 539 -7.84 -29.26 19.76
N VAL A 540 -8.35 -28.28 20.52
CA VAL A 540 -9.44 -27.40 20.07
C VAL A 540 -9.00 -26.58 18.86
N GLU A 541 -7.83 -25.94 18.93
CA GLU A 541 -7.26 -25.16 17.83
C GLU A 541 -7.09 -26.01 16.57
N THR A 542 -6.47 -27.20 16.71
CA THR A 542 -6.29 -28.13 15.59
C THR A 542 -7.63 -28.58 14.99
N SER A 543 -8.63 -28.86 15.84
CA SER A 543 -9.96 -29.28 15.37
C SER A 543 -10.67 -28.17 14.61
N LEU A 544 -10.55 -26.92 15.06
CA LEU A 544 -11.11 -25.75 14.37
C LEU A 544 -10.38 -25.46 13.05
N ASN A 545 -9.06 -25.64 13.00
CA ASN A 545 -8.29 -25.54 11.76
C ASN A 545 -8.71 -26.61 10.74
N ILE A 546 -8.86 -27.86 11.18
CA ILE A 546 -9.36 -28.95 10.31
C ILE A 546 -10.77 -28.62 9.79
N TRP A 547 -11.65 -28.13 10.66
CA TRP A 547 -12.99 -27.71 10.23
C TRP A 547 -12.95 -26.59 9.20
N GLN A 548 -12.10 -25.59 9.41
CA GLN A 548 -11.90 -24.49 8.47
C GLN A 548 -11.46 -25.03 7.10
N GLU A 549 -10.45 -25.89 7.03
CA GLU A 549 -9.98 -26.50 5.78
C GLU A 549 -11.07 -27.31 5.06
N MET A 550 -11.89 -28.06 5.81
CA MET A 550 -13.02 -28.81 5.26
C MET A 550 -14.12 -27.89 4.72
N ARG A 551 -14.48 -26.83 5.46
CA ARG A 551 -15.46 -25.82 5.04
C ARG A 551 -14.98 -25.13 3.77
N ASP A 552 -13.76 -24.61 3.78
CA ASP A 552 -13.16 -23.85 2.68
C ASP A 552 -13.09 -24.71 1.40
N SER A 553 -12.74 -25.99 1.54
CA SER A 553 -12.77 -26.98 0.45
C SER A 553 -14.19 -27.26 -0.07
N ALA A 554 -15.18 -27.34 0.81
CA ALA A 554 -16.58 -27.56 0.44
C ALA A 554 -17.17 -26.35 -0.29
N ASP A 555 -16.85 -25.14 0.17
CA ASP A 555 -17.26 -23.87 -0.44
C ASP A 555 -16.70 -23.74 -1.86
N GLU A 556 -15.40 -23.99 -2.04
CA GLU A 556 -14.78 -23.96 -3.37
C GLU A 556 -15.38 -25.01 -4.30
N ARG A 557 -15.56 -26.25 -3.86
CA ARG A 557 -16.16 -27.32 -4.69
C ARG A 557 -17.60 -27.00 -5.08
N THR A 558 -18.38 -26.46 -4.14
CA THR A 558 -19.76 -26.04 -4.39
C THR A 558 -19.79 -24.92 -5.43
N PHE A 559 -18.95 -23.90 -5.26
CA PHE A 559 -18.81 -22.81 -6.23
C PHE A 559 -18.45 -23.34 -7.62
N MET A 560 -17.42 -24.19 -7.71
CA MET A 560 -16.93 -24.74 -8.97
C MET A 560 -17.99 -25.61 -9.67
N SER A 561 -18.77 -26.38 -8.91
CA SER A 561 -19.83 -27.25 -9.42
C SER A 561 -21.03 -26.44 -9.92
N VAL A 562 -21.52 -25.50 -9.12
CA VAL A 562 -22.71 -24.69 -9.45
C VAL A 562 -22.41 -23.77 -10.63
N TYR A 563 -21.39 -22.93 -10.52
CA TYR A 563 -21.10 -21.92 -11.55
C TYR A 563 -20.29 -22.48 -12.72
N GLY A 564 -19.70 -23.67 -12.58
CA GLY A 564 -19.10 -24.42 -13.69
C GLY A 564 -20.11 -25.20 -14.54
N SER A 565 -21.36 -25.32 -14.09
CA SER A 565 -22.42 -25.99 -14.85
C SER A 565 -22.77 -25.21 -16.12
N PRO A 566 -22.79 -25.85 -17.31
CA PRO A 566 -23.24 -25.22 -18.54
C PRO A 566 -24.64 -24.62 -18.42
N LEU A 567 -25.56 -25.32 -17.75
CA LEU A 567 -26.92 -24.83 -17.53
C LEU A 567 -26.95 -23.49 -16.77
N VAL A 568 -26.14 -23.35 -15.71
CA VAL A 568 -26.08 -22.11 -14.92
C VAL A 568 -25.45 -20.98 -15.74
N GLN A 569 -24.41 -21.27 -16.51
CA GLN A 569 -23.78 -20.28 -17.40
C GLN A 569 -24.71 -19.85 -18.54
N ASP A 570 -25.49 -20.76 -19.09
CA ASP A 570 -26.49 -20.49 -20.14
C ASP A 570 -27.64 -19.65 -19.59
N LEU A 571 -28.16 -19.99 -18.40
CA LEU A 571 -29.17 -19.19 -17.70
C LEU A 571 -28.64 -17.78 -17.34
N ALA A 572 -27.36 -17.65 -17.04
CA ALA A 572 -26.69 -16.36 -16.85
C ALA A 572 -26.44 -15.61 -18.19
N GLY A 573 -26.80 -16.20 -19.33
CA GLY A 573 -26.68 -15.59 -20.66
C GLY A 573 -25.26 -15.61 -21.23
N LEU A 574 -24.39 -16.50 -20.76
CA LEU A 574 -23.01 -16.64 -21.24
C LEU A 574 -22.89 -17.61 -22.43
N GLY A 575 -23.64 -18.71 -22.47
CA GLY A 575 -23.52 -19.71 -23.54
C GLY A 575 -23.85 -19.23 -24.95
N ALA A 576 -24.68 -18.19 -25.08
CA ALA A 576 -25.04 -17.59 -26.36
C ALA A 576 -23.98 -16.62 -26.91
N LYS A 577 -22.92 -16.31 -26.15
CA LYS A 577 -21.89 -15.32 -26.52
C LYS A 577 -20.54 -15.99 -26.68
N SER A 578 -19.93 -15.83 -27.85
CA SER A 578 -18.55 -16.25 -28.09
C SER A 578 -17.56 -15.18 -27.62
N GLY A 579 -16.54 -15.57 -26.85
CA GLY A 579 -15.42 -14.70 -26.48
C GLY A 579 -15.02 -14.84 -25.00
N PRO A 580 -13.88 -14.24 -24.60
CA PRO A 580 -13.45 -14.26 -23.21
C PRO A 580 -14.44 -13.48 -22.32
N PRO A 581 -14.72 -13.96 -21.09
CA PRO A 581 -15.63 -13.30 -20.16
C PRO A 581 -15.11 -11.92 -19.68
N ARG A 582 -13.78 -11.79 -19.52
CA ARG A 582 -13.12 -10.50 -19.26
C ARG A 582 -12.75 -9.85 -20.58
N LYS A 583 -13.16 -8.60 -20.76
CA LYS A 583 -12.71 -7.78 -21.89
C LYS A 583 -11.39 -7.09 -21.53
N HIS A 584 -10.42 -7.16 -22.42
CA HIS A 584 -9.15 -6.44 -22.27
C HIS A 584 -9.29 -5.01 -22.82
N PRO A 585 -9.02 -3.96 -22.04
CA PRO A 585 -9.06 -2.58 -22.54
C PRO A 585 -8.05 -2.30 -23.67
N GLY A 586 -6.93 -3.04 -23.69
CA GLY A 586 -5.89 -2.97 -24.72
C GLY A 586 -6.34 -3.34 -26.14
N VAL A 587 -7.49 -3.99 -26.34
CA VAL A 587 -7.95 -4.35 -27.70
C VAL A 587 -8.92 -3.33 -28.30
N SER A 588 -9.23 -2.25 -27.59
CA SER A 588 -10.15 -1.20 -28.07
C SER A 588 -9.56 -0.41 -29.25
N PRO A 589 -10.39 0.02 -30.24
CA PRO A 589 -9.91 0.85 -31.35
C PRO A 589 -9.26 2.15 -30.89
N GLU A 590 -9.78 2.76 -29.83
CA GLU A 590 -9.24 4.00 -29.26
C GLU A 590 -7.83 3.77 -28.71
N HIS A 591 -7.60 2.65 -28.04
CA HIS A 591 -6.27 2.33 -27.51
C HIS A 591 -5.26 2.03 -28.63
N ARG A 592 -5.65 1.31 -29.68
CA ARG A 592 -4.75 1.07 -30.82
C ARG A 592 -4.32 2.37 -31.48
N ARG A 593 -5.25 3.31 -31.65
CA ARG A 593 -4.94 4.65 -32.19
C ARG A 593 -3.96 5.40 -31.27
N PHE A 594 -4.19 5.37 -29.96
CA PHE A 594 -3.26 5.94 -28.98
C PHE A 594 -1.84 5.35 -29.09
N MET A 595 -1.72 4.02 -29.21
CA MET A 595 -0.43 3.35 -29.37
C MET A 595 0.28 3.77 -30.67
N GLU A 596 -0.46 3.89 -31.78
CA GLU A 596 0.08 4.35 -33.06
C GLU A 596 0.56 5.81 -33.00
N GLU A 597 -0.24 6.70 -32.41
CA GLU A 597 0.08 8.11 -32.20
C GLU A 597 1.34 8.26 -31.32
N ARG A 598 1.39 7.56 -30.17
CA ARG A 598 2.55 7.59 -29.26
C ARG A 598 3.81 7.02 -29.91
N ALA A 599 3.70 5.94 -30.68
CA ALA A 599 4.82 5.39 -31.44
C ALA A 599 5.33 6.39 -32.50
N SER A 600 4.44 7.11 -33.18
CA SER A 600 4.83 8.14 -34.15
C SER A 600 5.55 9.32 -33.48
N GLU A 601 5.03 9.79 -32.35
CA GLU A 601 5.65 10.85 -31.55
C GLU A 601 7.06 10.45 -31.09
N LEU A 602 7.22 9.27 -30.48
CA LEU A 602 8.51 8.79 -30.00
C LEU A 602 9.54 8.64 -31.13
N ARG A 603 9.13 8.17 -32.32
CA ARG A 603 10.01 8.11 -33.50
C ARG A 603 10.53 9.48 -33.92
N SER A 604 9.72 10.54 -33.77
CA SER A 604 10.13 11.91 -34.10
C SER A 604 11.24 12.42 -33.17
N LEU A 605 11.25 11.96 -31.91
CA LEU A 605 12.19 12.38 -30.88
C LEU A 605 13.54 11.62 -30.91
N VAL A 606 13.67 10.54 -31.70
CA VAL A 606 14.86 9.65 -31.72
C VAL A 606 16.17 10.42 -31.92
N GLN A 607 16.14 11.43 -32.79
CA GLN A 607 17.31 12.23 -33.19
C GLN A 607 17.40 13.59 -32.48
N GLU A 608 16.44 13.92 -31.62
CA GLU A 608 16.39 15.18 -30.88
C GLU A 608 17.11 15.06 -29.54
N GLY A 609 17.72 16.17 -29.10
CA GLY A 609 18.45 16.24 -27.83
C GLY A 609 19.93 16.62 -27.99
N GLY A 610 20.76 16.13 -27.07
CA GLY A 610 22.17 16.47 -27.00
C GLY A 610 22.94 15.53 -26.07
N LEU A 611 24.07 16.00 -25.52
CA LEU A 611 24.94 15.21 -24.64
C LEU A 611 24.21 14.55 -23.46
N ARG A 612 23.26 15.26 -22.84
CA ARG A 612 22.48 14.77 -21.70
C ARG A 612 21.59 13.59 -22.08
N VAL A 613 20.89 13.72 -23.21
CA VAL A 613 20.04 12.66 -23.76
C VAL A 613 20.89 11.44 -24.12
N ALA A 614 22.05 11.64 -24.73
CA ALA A 614 23.00 10.56 -25.01
C ALA A 614 23.50 9.86 -23.73
N ALA A 615 23.77 10.63 -22.66
CA ALA A 615 24.19 10.06 -21.37
C ALA A 615 23.10 9.16 -20.76
N ILE A 616 21.86 9.64 -20.73
CA ILE A 616 20.71 8.88 -20.21
C ILE A 616 20.45 7.65 -21.08
N ARG A 617 20.48 7.79 -22.41
CA ARG A 617 20.29 6.67 -23.34
C ARG A 617 21.38 5.60 -23.16
N MET A 618 22.63 5.99 -22.92
CA MET A 618 23.72 5.07 -22.57
C MET A 618 23.42 4.32 -21.26
N LEU A 619 23.04 5.02 -20.19
CA LEU A 619 22.71 4.39 -18.91
C LEU A 619 21.58 3.37 -19.07
N LEU A 620 20.50 3.75 -19.75
CA LEU A 620 19.33 2.89 -19.98
C LEU A 620 19.67 1.67 -20.86
N TYR A 621 20.48 1.85 -21.90
CA TYR A 621 20.89 0.75 -22.78
C TYR A 621 21.74 -0.29 -22.03
N VAL A 622 22.71 0.16 -21.23
CA VAL A 622 23.58 -0.76 -20.48
C VAL A 622 22.84 -1.40 -19.30
N SER A 623 22.04 -0.64 -18.55
CA SER A 623 21.25 -1.19 -17.43
C SER A 623 20.16 -2.15 -17.89
N GLY A 624 19.53 -1.91 -19.05
CA GLY A 624 18.57 -2.85 -19.64
C GLY A 624 19.21 -4.19 -20.02
N ALA A 625 20.49 -4.21 -20.38
CA ALA A 625 21.23 -5.44 -20.62
C ALA A 625 21.66 -6.16 -19.32
N GLU A 626 21.71 -5.44 -18.20
CA GLU A 626 22.02 -6.00 -16.88
C GLU A 626 20.79 -6.66 -16.22
N GLY A 627 19.59 -6.15 -16.50
CA GLY A 627 18.33 -6.68 -15.97
C GLY A 627 17.76 -5.93 -14.77
N GLY A 628 18.37 -4.81 -14.35
CA GLY A 628 17.88 -4.02 -13.22
C GLY A 628 18.77 -2.85 -12.84
N LEU A 629 18.32 -2.07 -11.85
CA LEU A 629 19.08 -1.01 -11.20
C LEU A 629 18.97 -1.18 -9.68
N ASP A 630 20.06 -0.90 -8.97
CA ASP A 630 20.16 -0.98 -7.51
C ASP A 630 20.39 0.40 -6.87
N GLU A 631 20.07 0.54 -5.57
CA GLU A 631 20.15 1.75 -4.75
C GLU A 631 21.47 2.50 -4.90
N ARG A 632 22.59 1.77 -5.00
CA ARG A 632 23.94 2.34 -5.08
C ARG A 632 24.17 3.12 -6.38
N SER A 633 23.69 2.62 -7.52
CA SER A 633 23.78 3.32 -8.80
C SER A 633 22.93 4.59 -8.79
N PHE A 634 21.79 4.57 -8.10
CA PHE A 634 20.94 5.75 -7.97
C PHE A 634 21.49 6.80 -7.00
N ALA A 635 22.08 6.37 -5.87
CA ALA A 635 22.77 7.27 -4.94
C ALA A 635 23.86 8.08 -5.65
N LEU A 636 24.58 7.44 -6.59
CA LEU A 636 25.58 8.11 -7.40
C LEU A 636 24.97 9.08 -8.42
N ILE A 637 23.84 8.72 -9.06
CA ILE A 637 23.07 9.65 -9.92
C ILE A 637 22.62 10.89 -9.13
N ARG A 638 22.11 10.72 -7.91
CA ARG A 638 21.74 11.84 -7.01
C ARG A 638 22.93 12.72 -6.69
N LYS A 639 24.06 12.12 -6.30
CA LYS A 639 25.28 12.86 -5.97
C LYS A 639 25.78 13.69 -7.15
N MET A 640 25.79 13.13 -8.35
CA MET A 640 26.21 13.83 -9.57
C MET A 640 25.26 14.95 -9.97
N ARG A 641 23.95 14.79 -9.71
CA ARG A 641 22.96 15.85 -9.89
C ARG A 641 23.19 17.01 -8.90
N ALA A 642 23.49 16.71 -7.64
CA ALA A 642 23.71 17.72 -6.59
C ALA A 642 25.00 18.54 -6.82
N GLU A 643 26.02 17.95 -7.45
CA GLU A 643 27.33 18.58 -7.70
C GLU A 643 27.37 19.41 -9.01
N SER A 644 26.28 19.51 -9.77
CA SER A 644 26.25 20.18 -11.08
C SER A 644 25.66 21.60 -11.01
N ASP A 645 26.44 22.63 -11.35
CA ASP A 645 26.03 24.06 -11.33
C ASP A 645 24.86 24.43 -12.28
N ASN A 646 24.41 23.50 -13.14
CA ASN A 646 23.26 23.63 -14.06
C ASN A 646 22.35 22.38 -13.97
N ALA A 647 22.08 21.92 -12.75
CA ALA A 647 21.30 20.72 -12.48
C ALA A 647 19.85 20.84 -12.99
N MET A 648 19.44 19.86 -13.79
CA MET A 648 18.07 19.68 -14.25
C MET A 648 17.14 19.42 -13.05
N THR A 649 15.89 19.89 -13.11
CA THR A 649 14.90 19.53 -12.07
C THR A 649 14.68 18.01 -12.07
N LEU A 650 14.21 17.45 -10.94
CA LEU A 650 13.96 16.01 -10.84
C LEU A 650 12.89 15.57 -11.84
N GLN A 651 11.90 16.44 -12.05
CA GLN A 651 10.83 16.23 -13.01
C GLN A 651 11.34 16.20 -14.45
N GLU A 652 12.14 17.18 -14.87
CA GLU A 652 12.76 17.16 -16.22
C GLU A 652 13.67 15.93 -16.42
N PHE A 653 14.41 15.50 -15.39
CA PHE A 653 15.20 14.27 -15.46
C PHE A 653 14.34 13.04 -15.67
N LYS A 654 13.24 12.95 -14.92
CA LYS A 654 12.26 11.87 -15.02
C LYS A 654 11.62 11.85 -16.40
N ASP A 655 11.18 12.99 -16.92
CA ASP A 655 10.53 13.10 -18.22
C ASP A 655 11.48 12.67 -19.36
N VAL A 656 12.72 13.16 -19.36
CA VAL A 656 13.73 12.75 -20.35
C VAL A 656 14.04 11.26 -20.23
N THR A 657 14.22 10.74 -19.02
CA THR A 657 14.50 9.32 -18.79
C THR A 657 13.37 8.43 -19.30
N ARG A 658 12.11 8.84 -19.08
CA ARG A 658 10.92 8.17 -19.59
C ARG A 658 10.87 8.13 -21.11
N ASP A 659 11.04 9.27 -21.77
CA ASP A 659 11.04 9.32 -23.23
C ASP A 659 12.17 8.48 -23.84
N GLN A 660 13.37 8.51 -23.24
CA GLN A 660 14.49 7.70 -23.71
C GLN A 660 14.28 6.19 -23.51
N ALA A 661 13.69 5.78 -22.38
CA ALA A 661 13.34 4.37 -22.16
C ALA A 661 12.31 3.88 -23.19
N LEU A 662 11.34 4.73 -23.52
CA LEU A 662 10.33 4.44 -24.53
C LEU A 662 10.91 4.34 -25.94
N ILE A 663 11.79 5.27 -26.30
CA ILE A 663 12.49 5.25 -27.59
C ILE A 663 13.32 3.96 -27.75
N LEU A 664 14.08 3.59 -26.72
CA LEU A 664 14.88 2.35 -26.72
C LEU A 664 14.03 1.10 -26.86
N THR A 665 12.83 1.08 -26.28
CA THR A 665 11.92 -0.06 -26.41
C THR A 665 11.27 -0.10 -27.80
N LEU A 666 10.89 1.06 -28.33
CA LEU A 666 10.24 1.14 -29.63
C LEU A 666 11.18 0.72 -30.76
N ASP A 667 12.42 1.21 -30.73
CA ASP A 667 13.46 0.91 -31.73
C ASP A 667 14.86 1.18 -31.14
N SER A 668 15.40 0.17 -30.44
CA SER A 668 16.73 0.25 -29.82
C SER A 668 17.82 0.54 -30.86
N ASP A 669 17.77 -0.12 -32.01
CA ASP A 669 18.77 0.04 -33.06
C ASP A 669 18.79 1.47 -33.61
N ALA A 670 17.63 2.04 -33.93
CA ALA A 670 17.54 3.43 -34.37
C ALA A 670 17.99 4.42 -33.27
N ALA A 671 17.66 4.14 -32.01
CA ALA A 671 18.07 4.94 -30.88
C ALA A 671 19.59 4.98 -30.70
N ILE A 672 20.26 3.83 -30.83
CA ILE A 672 21.73 3.74 -30.74
C ILE A 672 22.38 4.37 -31.99
N GLN A 673 21.84 4.15 -33.18
CA GLN A 673 22.34 4.76 -34.42
C GLN A 673 22.25 6.30 -34.43
N ALA A 674 21.31 6.87 -33.67
CA ALA A 674 21.17 8.33 -33.53
C ALA A 674 22.19 8.97 -32.57
N MET A 675 22.88 8.19 -31.74
CA MET A 675 23.84 8.69 -30.73
C MET A 675 24.94 9.62 -31.29
N PRO A 676 25.58 9.32 -32.44
CA PRO A 676 26.58 10.23 -33.02
C PRO A 676 26.03 11.63 -33.34
N ARG A 677 24.75 11.74 -33.72
CA ARG A 677 24.09 13.02 -34.00
C ARG A 677 23.80 13.78 -32.70
N LEU A 678 23.38 13.09 -31.63
CA LEU A 678 23.17 13.71 -30.31
C LEU A 678 24.46 14.30 -29.73
N LEU A 679 25.60 13.65 -29.99
CA LEU A 679 26.91 14.10 -29.51
C LEU A 679 27.57 15.16 -30.42
N GLU A 680 27.00 15.44 -31.60
CA GLU A 680 27.66 16.21 -32.65
C GLU A 680 28.03 17.64 -32.22
N ASN A 681 27.16 18.32 -31.47
CA ASN A 681 27.35 19.71 -31.07
C ASN A 681 28.04 19.89 -29.71
N SER A 682 28.60 18.81 -29.14
CA SER A 682 29.17 18.83 -27.79
C SER A 682 30.71 18.94 -27.82
N PRO A 683 31.32 19.72 -26.91
CA PRO A 683 32.79 19.80 -26.81
C PRO A 683 33.42 18.45 -26.45
N ALA A 684 34.62 18.18 -26.95
CA ALA A 684 35.31 16.91 -26.73
C ALA A 684 35.53 16.61 -25.23
N ALA A 685 35.89 17.63 -24.44
CA ALA A 685 36.08 17.50 -23.00
C ALA A 685 34.78 17.08 -22.28
N ALA A 686 33.63 17.60 -22.71
CA ALA A 686 32.33 17.29 -22.13
C ALA A 686 31.88 15.86 -22.47
N ILE A 687 32.11 15.40 -23.70
CA ILE A 687 31.84 14.01 -24.13
C ILE A 687 32.66 13.03 -23.28
N ARG A 688 33.98 13.28 -23.14
CA ARG A 688 34.87 12.44 -22.34
C ARG A 688 34.49 12.41 -20.86
N GLY A 689 34.17 13.58 -20.30
CA GLY A 689 33.71 13.71 -18.91
C GLY A 689 32.43 12.90 -18.68
N THR A 690 31.46 13.03 -19.58
CA THR A 690 30.19 12.30 -19.52
C THR A 690 30.39 10.79 -19.58
N LEU A 691 31.19 10.28 -20.53
CA LEU A 691 31.48 8.86 -20.64
C LEU A 691 32.07 8.30 -19.33
N ARG A 692 33.07 8.98 -18.75
CA ARG A 692 33.71 8.57 -17.49
C ARG A 692 32.71 8.53 -16.33
N ASN A 693 31.89 9.57 -16.25
CA ASN A 693 30.85 9.73 -15.26
C ASN A 693 29.82 8.60 -15.33
N MET A 694 29.31 8.27 -16.52
CA MET A 694 28.34 7.20 -16.70
C MET A 694 28.92 5.81 -16.42
N LYS A 695 30.19 5.55 -16.77
CA LYS A 695 30.87 4.31 -16.38
C LYS A 695 30.90 4.13 -14.87
N HIS A 696 31.25 5.18 -14.14
CA HIS A 696 31.31 5.14 -12.68
C HIS A 696 29.94 4.81 -12.06
N VAL A 697 28.84 5.32 -12.65
CA VAL A 697 27.46 4.99 -12.23
C VAL A 697 27.13 3.51 -12.47
N LEU A 698 27.47 2.99 -13.65
CA LEU A 698 27.17 1.62 -14.04
C LEU A 698 27.98 0.58 -13.24
N GLU A 699 29.20 0.94 -12.81
CA GLU A 699 30.09 0.06 -12.05
C GLU A 699 29.93 0.19 -10.52
N ALA A 700 28.97 1.00 -10.04
CA ALA A 700 28.79 1.30 -8.61
C ALA A 700 28.09 0.18 -7.81
N ALA A 701 27.27 -0.66 -8.45
CA ALA A 701 26.50 -1.70 -7.77
C ALA A 701 27.27 -3.04 -7.76
N GLU A 702 27.28 -3.73 -8.89
CA GLU A 702 27.93 -5.04 -9.04
C GLU A 702 28.76 -5.09 -10.33
N PRO A 703 29.70 -6.05 -10.46
CA PRO A 703 30.41 -6.27 -11.71
C PRO A 703 29.41 -6.61 -12.81
N LEU A 704 29.34 -5.76 -13.84
CA LEU A 704 28.44 -5.91 -14.98
C LEU A 704 28.46 -7.34 -15.56
N SER A 705 27.28 -7.84 -15.90
CA SER A 705 27.08 -9.07 -16.65
C SER A 705 27.84 -9.03 -18.01
N PRO A 706 28.07 -10.20 -18.64
CA PRO A 706 28.70 -10.23 -19.97
C PRO A 706 27.92 -9.41 -21.01
N ALA A 707 26.59 -9.43 -20.96
CA ALA A 707 25.73 -8.70 -21.89
C ALA A 707 25.81 -7.17 -21.69
N ALA A 708 25.80 -6.72 -20.43
CA ALA A 708 25.97 -5.30 -20.13
C ALA A 708 27.39 -4.80 -20.45
N ARG A 709 28.43 -5.63 -20.28
CA ARG A 709 29.80 -5.30 -20.72
C ARG A 709 29.91 -5.12 -22.22
N GLU A 710 29.24 -5.96 -23.00
CA GLU A 710 29.18 -5.81 -24.46
C GLU A 710 28.47 -4.51 -24.87
N SER A 711 27.34 -4.23 -24.23
CA SER A 711 26.57 -3.00 -24.43
C SER A 711 27.38 -1.76 -24.05
N LEU A 712 28.13 -1.82 -22.94
CA LEU A 712 29.02 -0.75 -22.50
C LEU A 712 30.16 -0.53 -23.50
N ALA A 713 30.81 -1.59 -23.97
CA ALA A 713 31.87 -1.51 -24.96
C ALA A 713 31.38 -0.91 -26.29
N GLU A 714 30.13 -1.17 -26.67
CA GLU A 714 29.50 -0.50 -27.81
C GLU A 714 29.34 1.01 -27.59
N MET A 715 28.79 1.42 -26.44
CA MET A 715 28.65 2.84 -26.11
C MET A 715 30.01 3.55 -26.03
N GLU A 716 31.04 2.90 -25.47
CA GLU A 716 32.41 3.41 -25.44
C GLU A 716 32.92 3.73 -26.84
N ARG A 717 32.78 2.79 -27.79
CA ARG A 717 33.20 3.01 -29.18
C ARG A 717 32.49 4.21 -29.80
N ILE A 718 31.21 4.40 -29.52
CA ILE A 718 30.40 5.52 -30.04
C ILE A 718 30.90 6.85 -29.44
N PHE A 719 31.02 6.94 -28.12
CA PHE A 719 31.45 8.16 -27.43
C PHE A 719 32.88 8.54 -27.79
N GLU A 720 33.82 7.60 -27.81
CA GLU A 720 35.21 7.87 -28.21
C GLU A 720 35.32 8.33 -29.67
N THR A 721 34.49 7.76 -30.56
CA THR A 721 34.46 8.18 -31.96
C THR A 721 33.89 9.58 -32.11
N ALA A 722 32.84 9.93 -31.35
CA ALA A 722 32.30 11.28 -31.31
C ALA A 722 33.30 12.28 -30.73
N GLU A 723 34.00 11.91 -29.66
CA GLU A 723 35.07 12.72 -29.05
C GLU A 723 36.20 13.01 -30.05
N ARG A 724 36.69 12.00 -30.78
CA ARG A 724 37.71 12.18 -31.84
C ARG A 724 37.23 13.13 -32.94
N ARG A 725 35.95 13.08 -33.32
CA ARG A 725 35.36 14.01 -34.29
C ARG A 725 35.26 15.43 -33.75
N ALA A 726 34.85 15.59 -32.49
CA ALA A 726 34.81 16.88 -31.81
C ALA A 726 36.21 17.52 -31.71
N LEU A 727 37.23 16.75 -31.30
CA LEU A 727 38.63 17.22 -31.26
C LEU A 727 39.11 17.72 -32.63
N LYS A 728 38.79 16.99 -33.71
CA LYS A 728 39.15 17.42 -35.07
C LYS A 728 38.45 18.71 -35.49
N ARG A 729 37.19 18.92 -35.09
CA ARG A 729 36.44 20.16 -35.35
C ARG A 729 37.00 21.34 -34.56
N GLU A 730 37.30 21.12 -33.28
CA GLU A 730 37.92 22.13 -32.42
C GLU A 730 39.30 22.53 -32.97
N GLN A 731 40.13 21.56 -33.36
CA GLN A 731 41.45 21.81 -33.97
C GLN A 731 41.36 22.48 -35.36
N GLY A 732 40.33 22.17 -36.15
CA GLY A 732 40.06 22.81 -37.44
C GLY A 732 39.51 24.24 -37.35
N ASN A 733 38.85 24.58 -36.23
CA ASN A 733 38.41 25.96 -35.96
C ASN A 733 39.55 26.85 -35.44
N VAL A 734 40.55 26.29 -34.75
CA VAL A 734 41.75 27.03 -34.31
C VAL A 734 42.61 27.49 -35.52
N THR A 735 42.48 26.83 -36.68
CA THR A 735 43.20 27.21 -37.91
C THR A 735 42.50 28.30 -38.75
N LYS A 736 41.35 28.83 -38.31
CA LYS A 736 40.65 29.98 -38.92
C LYS A 736 40.59 31.17 -37.95
N LEU A 737 41.75 31.71 -37.57
CA LEU A 737 41.85 33.08 -37.06
C LEU A 737 42.37 33.97 -38.21
N PRO A 738 41.70 35.08 -38.58
CA PRO A 738 42.32 36.09 -39.42
C PRO A 738 43.40 36.84 -38.62
N GLU A 739 44.55 37.05 -39.24
CA GLU A 739 45.68 37.81 -38.69
C GLU A 739 45.32 39.27 -38.34
N PRO A 740 46.04 39.87 -37.37
CA PRO A 740 45.73 41.18 -36.80
C PRO A 740 46.21 42.32 -37.71
N SER A 741 45.32 43.27 -38.00
CA SER A 741 45.72 44.63 -38.40
C SER A 741 45.57 45.57 -37.21
N ALA A 742 46.71 46.10 -36.75
CA ALA A 742 46.83 47.16 -35.76
C ALA A 742 46.75 48.55 -36.43
N PRO A 743 46.82 49.67 -35.69
CA PRO A 743 46.17 50.04 -34.43
C PRO A 743 45.38 51.36 -34.59
N ILE A 744 44.28 51.56 -33.86
CA ILE A 744 43.77 52.92 -33.60
C ILE A 744 43.50 53.06 -32.11
N MET A 745 44.25 53.98 -31.51
CA MET A 745 44.08 54.48 -30.15
C MET A 745 42.75 55.25 -29.99
N THR A 746 42.31 55.25 -28.72
CA THR A 746 41.47 56.24 -28.03
C THR A 746 39.98 56.28 -28.35
N LEU A 747 39.20 55.71 -27.42
CA LEU A 747 37.81 56.11 -27.13
C LEU A 747 37.66 56.28 -25.62
N VAL A 748 38.30 57.32 -25.10
CA VAL A 748 37.73 58.14 -24.03
C VAL A 748 37.32 59.43 -24.74
N GLU A 749 36.04 59.81 -24.62
CA GLU A 749 35.35 60.94 -25.30
C GLU A 749 34.70 60.66 -26.67
N ALA A 750 33.58 59.92 -26.69
CA ALA A 750 32.47 60.17 -27.63
C ALA A 750 31.18 59.45 -27.19
N ALA A 751 30.80 59.60 -25.92
CA ALA A 751 29.45 59.25 -25.43
C ALA A 751 28.66 60.54 -25.20
N ALA A 752 28.26 61.19 -26.29
CA ALA A 752 27.30 62.29 -26.29
C ALA A 752 26.29 62.06 -27.41
N SER A 753 25.26 61.27 -27.06
CA SER A 753 23.84 61.50 -27.33
C SER A 753 23.32 61.74 -28.76
N VAL A 754 22.19 61.03 -29.04
CA VAL A 754 21.00 61.37 -29.89
C VAL A 754 20.79 60.40 -31.09
N PRO A 755 19.56 59.95 -31.44
CA PRO A 755 18.49 59.34 -30.64
C PRO A 755 17.89 58.06 -31.31
N ALA A 756 17.05 57.32 -30.59
CA ALA A 756 16.27 56.20 -31.15
C ALA A 756 14.89 56.64 -31.66
N LYS A 757 14.48 56.22 -32.87
CA LYS A 757 13.06 56.11 -33.27
C LYS A 757 12.78 54.94 -34.23
N LYS A 758 11.98 54.02 -33.71
CA LYS A 758 10.82 53.29 -34.26
C LYS A 758 10.96 52.42 -35.52
N ALA A 759 10.59 51.14 -35.34
CA ALA A 759 9.82 50.37 -36.31
C ALA A 759 8.55 49.80 -35.64
N VAL A 760 7.45 49.79 -36.39
CA VAL A 760 6.06 49.47 -36.02
C VAL A 760 5.77 47.96 -36.21
N PRO A 761 4.90 47.33 -35.40
CA PRO A 761 4.55 45.91 -35.48
C PRO A 761 3.27 45.64 -36.31
N HIS A 762 3.04 44.37 -36.69
CA HIS A 762 1.73 43.85 -37.08
C HIS A 762 1.40 42.51 -36.37
N PRO A 763 0.12 42.21 -36.07
CA PRO A 763 -0.27 41.32 -34.97
C PRO A 763 -1.09 40.08 -35.38
N GLU A 764 -1.03 39.02 -34.57
CA GLU A 764 -2.21 38.20 -34.24
C GLU A 764 -1.96 37.35 -32.97
N ALA A 765 -3.03 37.10 -32.22
CA ALA A 765 -3.14 36.26 -31.01
C ALA A 765 -2.64 36.83 -29.66
N ALA A 766 -3.37 37.81 -29.11
CA ALA A 766 -3.65 37.87 -27.66
C ALA A 766 -4.82 38.83 -27.35
N LYS A 767 -6.02 38.26 -27.16
CA LYS A 767 -7.09 38.76 -26.28
C LYS A 767 -7.20 37.65 -25.22
N SER A 768 -7.18 37.85 -23.91
CA SER A 768 -7.79 38.90 -23.11
C SER A 768 -7.12 39.00 -21.73
N ALA A 769 -6.63 40.19 -21.38
CA ALA A 769 -6.54 40.64 -19.99
C ALA A 769 -6.57 42.17 -19.98
N ALA A 770 -7.56 42.71 -19.27
CA ALA A 770 -7.72 44.08 -18.78
C ALA A 770 -7.84 45.23 -19.79
N ALA A 771 -9.06 45.79 -19.89
CA ALA A 771 -9.28 47.20 -20.18
C ALA A 771 -9.58 47.93 -18.86
N GLU A 772 -8.79 48.96 -18.61
CA GLU A 772 -8.91 49.98 -17.57
C GLU A 772 -10.14 50.90 -17.75
N LEU A 773 -10.68 51.31 -16.60
CA LEU A 773 -10.98 52.68 -16.14
C LEU A 773 -11.53 53.72 -17.14
N GLU A 774 -12.69 54.33 -16.81
CA GLU A 774 -12.70 55.60 -16.08
C GLU A 774 -14.12 56.12 -15.73
N ALA A 775 -14.14 56.85 -14.61
CA ALA A 775 -14.99 58.01 -14.28
C ALA A 775 -16.28 57.86 -13.41
N LYS A 776 -16.05 58.23 -12.12
CA LYS A 776 -16.77 59.25 -11.31
C LYS A 776 -17.93 58.84 -10.38
N ALA A 777 -17.65 58.96 -9.08
CA ALA A 777 -18.57 59.09 -7.93
C ALA A 777 -19.07 60.56 -7.77
N PRO A 778 -19.77 61.01 -6.69
CA PRO A 778 -20.36 60.32 -5.51
C PRO A 778 -21.78 60.83 -5.08
N ALA A 779 -22.41 60.16 -4.07
CA ALA A 779 -22.92 60.77 -2.82
C ALA A 779 -24.23 60.18 -2.21
N LYS A 780 -24.13 59.90 -0.90
CA LYS A 780 -25.09 60.20 0.22
C LYS A 780 -26.33 59.32 0.52
N ARG A 781 -26.19 58.63 1.68
CA ARG A 781 -26.93 58.76 2.96
C ARG A 781 -28.37 58.18 3.11
N ALA A 782 -28.46 57.32 4.14
CA ALA A 782 -29.41 57.35 5.27
C ALA A 782 -30.65 56.41 5.30
N ALA A 783 -30.56 55.43 6.22
CA ALA A 783 -31.38 55.29 7.44
C ALA A 783 -32.68 54.43 7.46
N LYS A 784 -32.83 53.80 8.65
CA LYS A 784 -34.00 53.20 9.36
C LYS A 784 -34.35 51.75 8.99
N VAL A 785 -34.30 50.75 9.89
CA VAL A 785 -34.86 50.53 11.26
C VAL A 785 -36.39 50.32 11.29
N ALA A 786 -36.78 49.08 11.65
CA ALA A 786 -37.85 48.71 12.60
C ALA A 786 -37.62 47.21 12.98
N THR A 787 -37.31 46.73 14.21
CA THR A 787 -38.07 46.61 15.51
C THR A 787 -39.54 46.20 15.34
N LYS A 788 -40.17 45.30 16.11
CA LYS A 788 -39.99 44.56 17.39
C LYS A 788 -41.04 43.42 17.38
N THR A 789 -40.97 42.34 18.17
CA THR A 789 -41.62 42.12 19.50
C THR A 789 -41.24 40.66 19.90
N ALA A 790 -40.45 40.33 20.93
CA ALA A 790 -40.60 40.42 22.39
C ALA A 790 -41.66 39.49 23.02
N ALA A 791 -41.21 38.45 23.73
CA ALA A 791 -41.78 38.02 25.03
C ALA A 791 -40.68 37.38 25.89
N LYS A 792 -40.56 37.89 27.13
CA LYS A 792 -39.59 37.56 28.19
C LYS A 792 -40.20 36.57 29.18
N THR A 793 -39.33 35.87 29.92
CA THR A 793 -39.24 35.83 31.41
C THR A 793 -37.92 35.11 31.76
N ASP A 794 -36.86 35.80 32.23
CA ASP A 794 -36.52 36.15 33.63
C ASP A 794 -36.55 34.91 34.56
N THR A 795 -35.48 34.47 35.22
CA THR A 795 -34.80 35.11 36.37
C THR A 795 -33.51 34.31 36.73
N LYS A 796 -32.33 34.98 36.83
CA LYS A 796 -31.61 35.42 38.06
C LYS A 796 -30.68 34.37 38.72
N THR A 797 -29.35 34.58 38.62
CA THR A 797 -28.38 35.01 39.69
C THR A 797 -27.87 33.82 40.53
N ASP A 798 -26.58 33.61 40.80
CA ASP A 798 -25.62 34.57 41.35
C ASP A 798 -24.14 34.24 41.05
N THR A 799 -23.37 35.32 41.10
CA THR A 799 -21.91 35.49 41.17
C THR A 799 -21.20 34.72 42.30
N LYS A 800 -19.92 34.33 42.10
CA LYS A 800 -18.74 35.00 42.72
C LYS A 800 -17.39 34.31 42.49
N THR A 801 -16.48 35.09 41.90
CA THR A 801 -15.06 35.33 42.25
C THR A 801 -14.07 34.18 42.53
N ALA A 802 -12.98 34.25 41.76
CA ALA A 802 -11.63 33.73 42.05
C ALA A 802 -11.04 34.21 43.40
N PRO A 803 -9.89 33.67 43.84
CA PRO A 803 -8.63 34.33 43.47
C PRO A 803 -7.41 33.40 43.23
N LYS A 804 -6.39 34.02 42.60
CA LYS A 804 -5.01 33.56 42.41
C LYS A 804 -4.19 33.53 43.70
N THR A 805 -3.20 32.64 43.78
CA THR A 805 -1.84 32.81 44.38
C THR A 805 -0.98 31.62 43.90
N ALA A 806 0.09 31.79 43.11
CA ALA A 806 1.47 32.24 43.43
C ALA A 806 2.38 31.17 44.10
N ALA A 807 3.27 30.63 43.26
CA ALA A 807 4.68 30.26 43.44
C ALA A 807 5.17 29.57 44.75
N LYS A 808 5.89 28.45 44.57
CA LYS A 808 7.13 28.17 45.31
C LYS A 808 8.08 27.24 44.55
N THR A 809 9.29 27.76 44.37
CA THR A 809 10.54 27.16 43.89
C THR A 809 11.07 26.13 44.90
N ALA A 810 11.69 25.04 44.42
CA ALA A 810 12.75 24.35 45.15
C ALA A 810 13.72 23.68 44.16
N THR A 811 15.00 23.94 44.39
CA THR A 811 16.17 23.57 43.58
C THR A 811 16.96 22.47 44.29
N ARG A 812 17.79 21.75 43.51
CA ARG A 812 18.93 20.87 43.92
C ARG A 812 18.52 19.46 44.38
N THR A 813 19.25 18.37 44.09
CA THR A 813 20.69 18.24 43.80
C THR A 813 20.95 16.92 43.08
N ALA A 814 21.99 16.91 42.23
CA ALA A 814 22.65 15.72 41.73
C ALA A 814 23.38 14.96 42.86
N THR A 815 23.40 13.63 42.77
CA THR A 815 24.44 12.79 43.38
C THR A 815 24.80 11.65 42.43
N LYS A 816 26.11 11.48 42.29
CA LYS A 816 26.86 10.56 41.43
C LYS A 816 27.10 9.23 42.15
N ALA A 817 27.28 8.19 41.33
CA ALA A 817 28.09 6.97 41.55
C ALA A 817 27.55 5.84 42.45
N ALA A 818 27.42 4.65 41.88
CA ALA A 818 28.41 3.58 42.08
C ALA A 818 28.18 2.39 41.10
N ASP A 819 29.26 2.02 40.42
CA ASP A 819 29.48 0.73 39.77
C ASP A 819 29.10 -0.45 40.67
N LYS A 820 28.52 -1.50 40.07
CA LYS A 820 28.84 -2.89 40.44
C LYS A 820 28.54 -3.85 39.30
N THR A 821 29.64 -4.46 38.86
CA THR A 821 29.84 -5.64 38.04
C THR A 821 29.09 -6.88 38.56
N ALA A 822 28.47 -7.63 37.64
CA ALA A 822 28.21 -9.08 37.73
C ALA A 822 27.88 -9.59 36.30
N ALA A 823 28.84 -10.17 35.60
CA ALA A 823 29.12 -11.62 35.54
C ALA A 823 28.23 -12.37 34.53
N LYS A 824 28.83 -12.66 33.36
CA LYS A 824 28.46 -13.71 32.42
C LYS A 824 28.19 -15.05 33.13
N PRO A 825 27.36 -15.90 32.51
CA PRO A 825 27.72 -17.30 32.31
C PRO A 825 27.96 -17.57 30.83
N ALA A 826 29.12 -18.16 30.55
CA ALA A 826 29.42 -18.78 29.29
C ALA A 826 28.60 -20.07 29.13
N THR A 827 28.05 -20.31 27.94
CA THR A 827 27.92 -21.66 27.41
C THR A 827 28.26 -21.67 25.93
N THR A 828 29.03 -22.70 25.62
CA THR A 828 29.81 -23.06 24.43
C THR A 828 29.03 -23.23 23.13
N ALA A 829 29.73 -22.90 22.05
CA ALA A 829 29.37 -23.07 20.66
C ALA A 829 29.13 -24.54 20.24
N ALA A 830 28.22 -24.74 19.30
CA ALA A 830 28.32 -25.79 18.30
C ALA A 830 27.62 -25.36 16.99
N THR A 831 28.45 -25.25 15.97
CA THR A 831 28.25 -25.00 14.55
C THR A 831 27.30 -26.00 13.90
N LYS A 832 26.51 -25.58 12.91
CA LYS A 832 26.22 -26.38 11.71
C LYS A 832 25.65 -25.53 10.57
N ALA A 833 26.43 -25.42 9.50
CA ALA A 833 26.03 -24.99 8.17
C ALA A 833 26.12 -26.18 7.20
N ALA A 834 25.16 -26.24 6.26
CA ALA A 834 25.17 -26.85 4.90
C ALA A 834 25.66 -28.32 4.73
N THR A 835 25.24 -29.16 3.77
CA THR A 835 24.90 -28.97 2.36
C THR A 835 24.35 -30.30 1.77
N LYS A 836 23.65 -30.18 0.62
CA LYS A 836 23.34 -31.13 -0.48
C LYS A 836 23.99 -32.55 -0.58
N ALA A 837 23.16 -33.44 -1.13
CA ALA A 837 23.40 -34.41 -2.22
C ALA A 837 23.89 -35.87 -1.97
N ALA A 838 23.05 -36.80 -2.45
CA ALA A 838 23.31 -37.96 -3.33
C ALA A 838 24.19 -39.17 -2.92
N THR A 839 23.53 -40.35 -3.02
CA THR A 839 23.95 -41.65 -3.61
C THR A 839 24.74 -42.74 -2.85
N SER A 840 24.12 -43.94 -2.83
CA SER A 840 24.66 -45.33 -2.76
C SER A 840 25.27 -45.79 -1.41
N SER A 841 25.15 -47.03 -0.89
CA SER A 841 24.91 -48.36 -1.48
C SER A 841 24.50 -49.40 -0.40
N ALA A 842 23.52 -50.26 -0.76
CA ALA A 842 23.55 -51.73 -0.67
C ALA A 842 23.73 -52.49 0.67
N THR A 843 22.73 -53.32 1.04
CA THR A 843 22.91 -54.78 1.30
C THR A 843 21.60 -55.57 1.12
N LYS A 844 21.72 -56.64 0.32
CA LYS A 844 20.95 -57.88 0.04
C LYS A 844 19.84 -58.28 1.04
N THR A 845 18.68 -58.83 0.63
CA THR A 845 18.54 -60.21 0.09
C THR A 845 17.25 -60.50 -0.71
N ALA A 846 17.42 -61.39 -1.72
CA ALA A 846 16.53 -62.44 -2.28
C ALA A 846 15.38 -62.12 -3.27
N ALA A 847 15.50 -62.74 -4.46
CA ALA A 847 14.61 -62.80 -5.63
C ALA A 847 13.73 -64.09 -5.61
N PRO A 848 13.09 -64.63 -6.70
CA PRO A 848 12.85 -64.14 -8.08
C PRO A 848 11.45 -64.46 -8.71
N ALA A 849 11.12 -63.87 -9.89
CA ALA A 849 10.62 -64.62 -11.08
C ALA A 849 10.37 -63.73 -12.36
N LYS A 850 11.05 -64.16 -13.44
CA LYS A 850 10.94 -63.98 -14.92
C LYS A 850 9.62 -63.40 -15.49
N ARG A 851 9.54 -62.70 -16.65
CA ARG A 851 10.11 -63.01 -17.98
C ARG A 851 9.91 -61.84 -18.98
N ALA A 852 10.74 -61.80 -20.00
CA ALA A 852 10.94 -60.77 -21.03
C ALA A 852 9.82 -60.59 -22.08
N ALA A 853 9.73 -59.39 -22.69
CA ALA A 853 9.88 -59.16 -24.13
C ALA A 853 9.69 -57.66 -24.52
N LYS A 854 10.62 -57.14 -25.32
CA LYS A 854 10.55 -55.95 -26.20
C LYS A 854 10.47 -56.49 -27.66
N PRO A 855 10.43 -55.70 -28.76
CA PRO A 855 10.21 -54.25 -28.94
C PRO A 855 9.26 -53.92 -30.12
N ALA A 856 9.01 -52.63 -30.41
CA ALA A 856 9.35 -51.96 -31.70
C ALA A 856 8.53 -50.67 -31.92
N ALA A 857 9.25 -49.63 -32.35
CA ALA A 857 8.72 -48.34 -32.79
C ALA A 857 8.32 -48.37 -34.28
N ARG A 858 7.30 -47.58 -34.66
CA ARG A 858 7.14 -46.98 -35.99
C ARG A 858 6.01 -45.94 -36.01
N GLN A 859 6.35 -44.72 -36.39
CA GLN A 859 5.50 -43.75 -37.12
C GLN A 859 6.01 -43.71 -38.58
N PRO A 860 5.40 -43.00 -39.55
CA PRO A 860 4.01 -42.54 -39.74
C PRO A 860 3.47 -42.84 -41.17
N ALA A 861 2.17 -42.61 -41.44
CA ALA A 861 1.69 -42.21 -42.78
C ALA A 861 0.28 -41.57 -42.73
N LYS A 862 0.18 -40.40 -43.37
CA LYS A 862 -1.03 -39.60 -43.65
C LYS A 862 -1.99 -40.34 -44.60
N VAL A 863 -3.31 -40.08 -44.52
CA VAL A 863 -4.23 -39.80 -45.65
C VAL A 863 -5.61 -39.28 -45.16
N LYS A 864 -6.00 -38.10 -45.69
CA LYS A 864 -7.32 -37.53 -46.07
C LYS A 864 -8.55 -37.48 -45.12
N SER A 865 -8.94 -36.23 -44.85
CA SER A 865 -10.27 -35.57 -44.97
C SER A 865 -11.57 -36.36 -44.79
N ALA A 866 -12.36 -35.92 -43.81
CA ALA A 866 -13.75 -35.46 -43.98
C ALA A 866 -14.00 -34.35 -42.95
#